data_AF-A0A919WS20-F1
#
_entry.id   AF-A0A919WS20-F1
#
_cell.length_a   1.000
_cell.length_b   1.000
_cell.length_c   1.000
_cell.angle_alpha   90.00
_cell.angle_beta   90.00
_cell.angle_gamma   90.00
#
_symmetry.space_group_name_H-M   'P 1'
#
loop_
_entity.id
_entity.type
_entity.pdbx_description
1 polymer ?
#
loop_
_entity_poly.entity_id
_entity_poly.type
_entity_poly.pdbx_seq_one_letter_code
_entity_poly.pdbx_strand_id
1 'polypeptide(L)'
;MKSYFPTRRNISRVLSILLVTVMLFSTFAIHRTAHAEDSEKKVNEDAVPPLLITEVVPQSSRVNSVDGFEFIEVYNNTNQVIDFADYQIIYRYPVGPEDDAIWTPNKRDIQIEPGKALVLWIENSGNKDTPVADFNEVYGSDLIENENIVKMPGGMANQRMRDIIIRTNTGEEIVAAQYNKATLDVEENLGIFYQYPQDGSNQMVKVSAAEKMGTPGIVESELVPENPVIIAPEQAPRVEDQTKFQQPIDHVQVAAEAEDDFLITTMTLFYKGKEDEEYHSLQLEKDEQGTYHHQIPIQHLIDKEEIEYYLEASNGFKQTSTDKNSITITEAENNQVPPLFITEVVPDSSNLNGADAYEFIEVFNNTNQPLNFGDFHIIYRYPTGSEAVWFEGLTDIMIEPGSPLVLWVENGKNDEVTVADFNENYGTDLEENVDIVKASAGGGMANGAERDLVISTNTNDEIAVAGYNKATNDVYENMGIFYHFPIGSNELIKVRDNEPATPGTVEADLIPTDLQSIDSNTEPVIQNQTEIESAQSGEKVDIRATVEDDFLVADVKLFYKGAEEADFQSVSLTSGEETGLFQSTIEFGNDDLQYYFVASNGFNQTKTETFTLEKEKIVEPANLQSPENHATDLETDIDLSVTIPNEEEEMLDVHFYEGLSINTAQDQQMKIYKNAVDTEPPAERVPAGETEFTEEEYEILRDSKDGKITTDAEGEFPYHRFEIPLDEVSLQQNEVEIVWQGSSLEGRKVTMYAWNFDSSKWEIVDFLVADSEEIFSLKGEVHIENYVRDGVINVLVQDEIPPREEYDYSFVWLSDTQFYTEVFPELYESQVNWIVDKKDELNIEYVFHTGDIVNTYNQMYQWEFADQYMKILEDADVPYGVLAGNHDIQLRPEIDYTNYYAYFGEDRFLHQPYYGGSYQNNRGHYDLISSHGMDFIMVYMGWQPDENGIKWMNEVLAQYPDRFAVLNLHEYLNGNGERSNIGERIYQDVVLPNENVKLVLGGHYHGSEVLLKNASQPIRVLSTEVDDNEDGTPNRVVHQLLGNFQDANRGGDGYMNVMNIDMERDKIYVNTYSPTLDDYDLFPPYTLELDLEPMTKRVSTNYLAINAYVDQKIDTVSKRFTDDELLTVPWNHLDENKTYYWYTMIENEEGEKARSTMWSFSTGKQEEIVSIGDVRILLDEFIADDKVRKPLSNQLANTLKQAEHHKQKEHKKQAIKFLQKFLDTVDKQQMQKHIAPEAKDTLQQQIQELVNEWEKG
;
A
#
# COMPACT_ATOMS: atom_id res chain seq x y z
N MET A 1 9.88 -27.69 61.21
CA MET A 1 9.83 -29.07 61.76
C MET A 1 8.84 -29.89 60.92
N LYS A 2 9.11 -31.21 60.77
CA LYS A 2 8.18 -32.37 60.75
C LYS A 2 6.66 -32.11 60.68
N SER A 3 5.81 -32.91 60.00
CA SER A 3 5.94 -34.05 59.04
C SER A 3 4.50 -34.57 58.76
N TYR A 4 4.08 -35.04 57.57
CA TYR A 4 4.49 -36.31 56.92
C TYR A 4 4.01 -36.41 55.44
N PHE A 5 4.82 -37.07 54.60
CA PHE A 5 4.49 -37.71 53.29
C PHE A 5 4.36 -39.25 53.50
N PRO A 6 4.19 -40.17 52.50
CA PRO A 6 4.13 -40.08 51.01
C PRO A 6 2.81 -40.68 50.45
N THR A 7 2.58 -41.28 49.26
CA THR A 7 3.35 -41.87 48.11
C THR A 7 2.34 -42.14 46.95
N ARG A 8 2.64 -42.28 45.64
CA ARG A 8 3.86 -42.07 44.81
C ARG A 8 3.50 -41.91 43.30
N ARG A 9 4.37 -41.21 42.56
CA ARG A 9 4.61 -41.26 41.11
C ARG A 9 4.85 -42.69 40.54
N ASN A 10 4.30 -43.06 39.36
CA ASN A 10 5.00 -43.13 38.05
C ASN A 10 4.42 -44.11 36.97
N ILE A 11 4.05 -43.56 35.80
CA ILE A 11 4.64 -43.80 34.44
C ILE A 11 4.61 -45.23 33.79
N SER A 12 4.03 -45.28 32.57
CA SER A 12 4.43 -46.06 31.36
C SER A 12 4.02 -47.54 31.15
N ARG A 13 3.26 -47.80 30.07
CA ARG A 13 3.70 -48.35 28.75
C ARG A 13 2.76 -49.37 28.08
N VAL A 14 2.34 -49.02 26.86
CA VAL A 14 2.19 -49.85 25.64
C VAL A 14 1.14 -51.00 25.65
N LEU A 15 0.08 -50.95 24.85
CA LEU A 15 -0.10 -50.93 23.38
C LEU A 15 -0.23 -52.34 22.77
N SER A 16 -1.22 -52.46 21.88
CA SER A 16 -1.24 -53.34 20.69
C SER A 16 -1.25 -54.88 20.87
N ILE A 17 -1.84 -55.68 19.98
CA ILE A 17 -2.84 -55.45 18.91
C ILE A 17 -3.56 -56.81 18.75
N LEU A 18 -4.85 -56.83 18.40
CA LEU A 18 -5.36 -57.91 17.54
C LEU A 18 -6.49 -57.43 16.64
N LEU A 19 -6.25 -57.53 15.33
CA LEU A 19 -7.18 -57.18 14.26
C LEU A 19 -8.00 -58.43 13.84
N VAL A 20 -8.95 -58.23 12.93
CA VAL A 20 -9.67 -59.27 12.12
C VAL A 20 -10.84 -60.05 12.77
N THR A 21 -12.03 -59.41 12.72
CA THR A 21 -13.27 -59.86 12.02
C THR A 21 -14.01 -61.20 12.33
N VAL A 22 -15.33 -61.12 12.05
CA VAL A 22 -16.35 -62.14 11.67
C VAL A 22 -17.26 -62.78 12.76
N MET A 23 -18.57 -62.69 12.48
CA MET A 23 -19.75 -63.39 13.04
C MET A 23 -20.33 -62.88 14.37
N LEU A 24 -21.66 -62.77 14.62
CA LEU A 24 -22.92 -62.53 13.87
C LEU A 24 -24.09 -63.16 14.67
N PHE A 25 -25.22 -62.44 14.73
CA PHE A 25 -26.60 -62.87 15.03
C PHE A 25 -27.13 -63.13 16.46
N SER A 26 -28.41 -62.72 16.61
CA SER A 26 -29.46 -63.09 17.60
C SER A 26 -29.41 -62.41 18.99
N THR A 27 -30.50 -61.88 19.58
CA THR A 27 -31.94 -61.82 19.16
C THR A 27 -32.74 -60.66 19.77
N PHE A 28 -34.00 -60.49 19.33
CA PHE A 28 -34.94 -59.37 19.60
C PHE A 28 -35.47 -59.19 21.05
N ALA A 29 -35.60 -57.91 21.43
CA ALA A 29 -36.72 -57.20 22.09
C ALA A 29 -37.59 -57.81 23.23
N ILE A 30 -37.72 -57.06 24.34
CA ILE A 30 -38.96 -56.88 25.13
C ILE A 30 -39.09 -55.40 25.57
N HIS A 31 -40.32 -54.86 25.53
CA HIS A 31 -40.70 -53.50 25.93
C HIS A 31 -40.85 -53.32 27.46
N ARG A 32 -40.48 -52.14 27.99
CA ARG A 32 -41.39 -51.31 28.83
C ARG A 32 -40.89 -49.88 29.03
N THR A 33 -41.83 -48.94 29.06
CA THR A 33 -41.61 -47.50 29.19
C THR A 33 -41.30 -47.07 30.62
N ALA A 34 -40.56 -45.96 30.74
CA ALA A 34 -40.60 -45.06 31.88
C ALA A 34 -41.04 -43.69 31.35
N HIS A 35 -42.00 -43.04 32.01
CA HIS A 35 -42.39 -41.67 31.67
C HIS A 35 -41.32 -40.70 32.20
N ALA A 36 -40.95 -39.71 31.39
CA ALA A 36 -40.67 -38.38 31.90
C ALA A 36 -42.01 -37.65 32.04
N GLU A 37 -42.13 -36.75 33.02
CA GLU A 37 -43.32 -35.92 33.22
C GLU A 37 -43.17 -34.61 32.44
N ASP A 38 -44.25 -34.13 31.84
CA ASP A 38 -44.29 -32.81 31.22
C ASP A 38 -44.07 -31.72 32.27
N SER A 39 -43.26 -30.72 31.92
CA SER A 39 -43.25 -29.43 32.58
C SER A 39 -43.43 -28.36 31.51
N GLU A 40 -44.69 -28.03 31.23
CA GLU A 40 -45.07 -26.91 30.37
C GLU A 40 -44.35 -25.64 30.87
N LYS A 41 -43.46 -25.07 30.05
CA LYS A 41 -43.10 -23.66 30.22
C LYS A 41 -44.38 -22.87 29.92
N LYS A 42 -44.91 -22.14 30.90
CA LYS A 42 -45.88 -21.09 30.60
C LYS A 42 -45.20 -20.06 29.69
N VAL A 43 -45.82 -19.77 28.55
CA VAL A 43 -45.57 -18.54 27.78
C VAL A 43 -45.83 -17.35 28.71
N ASN A 44 -45.00 -16.31 28.61
CA ASN A 44 -45.27 -15.05 29.28
C ASN A 44 -46.23 -14.24 28.40
N GLU A 45 -47.54 -14.41 28.63
CA GLU A 45 -48.61 -13.79 27.82
C GLU A 45 -48.53 -12.24 27.81
N ASP A 46 -47.88 -11.64 28.82
CA ASP A 46 -47.63 -10.21 28.94
C ASP A 46 -46.38 -9.70 28.16
N ALA A 47 -45.71 -10.54 27.35
CA ALA A 47 -44.45 -10.21 26.66
C ALA A 47 -44.43 -10.58 25.17
N VAL A 48 -45.58 -10.53 24.49
CA VAL A 48 -45.69 -10.68 23.04
C VAL A 48 -45.95 -9.30 22.41
N PRO A 49 -45.33 -8.93 21.28
CA PRO A 49 -45.55 -7.63 20.63
C PRO A 49 -47.03 -7.30 20.34
N PRO A 50 -47.43 -6.01 20.43
CA PRO A 50 -48.80 -5.55 20.15
C PRO A 50 -49.15 -5.58 18.65
N LEU A 51 -48.16 -5.43 17.77
CA LEU A 51 -48.26 -5.67 16.34
C LEU A 51 -47.38 -6.87 15.97
N LEU A 52 -47.82 -7.70 15.03
CA LEU A 52 -47.09 -8.87 14.55
C LEU A 52 -47.01 -8.86 13.02
N ILE A 53 -45.88 -9.29 12.45
CA ILE A 53 -45.77 -9.54 11.01
C ILE A 53 -46.07 -11.03 10.78
N THR A 54 -47.28 -11.35 10.33
CA THR A 54 -47.79 -12.73 10.24
C THR A 54 -47.49 -13.44 8.93
N GLU A 55 -47.41 -12.70 7.83
CA GLU A 55 -47.13 -13.22 6.49
C GLU A 55 -46.32 -12.21 5.66
N VAL A 56 -45.39 -12.69 4.83
CA VAL A 56 -44.67 -11.90 3.82
C VAL A 56 -44.56 -12.69 2.52
N VAL A 57 -44.77 -12.04 1.37
CA VAL A 57 -44.54 -12.61 0.03
C VAL A 57 -43.59 -11.71 -0.78
N PRO A 58 -42.28 -12.02 -0.84
CA PRO A 58 -41.31 -11.25 -1.61
C PRO A 58 -41.42 -11.43 -3.13
N GLN A 59 -41.62 -12.66 -3.62
CA GLN A 59 -41.72 -12.96 -5.06
C GLN A 59 -43.16 -13.26 -5.47
N SER A 60 -43.63 -12.69 -6.58
CA SER A 60 -45.02 -12.78 -7.02
C SER A 60 -45.18 -12.78 -8.54
N SER A 61 -46.37 -13.15 -9.03
CA SER A 61 -46.64 -13.14 -10.46
C SER A 61 -46.47 -11.74 -11.05
N ARG A 62 -45.75 -11.66 -12.17
CA ARG A 62 -45.19 -10.41 -12.65
C ARG A 62 -46.18 -9.51 -13.39
N VAL A 63 -46.12 -8.22 -13.11
CA VAL A 63 -46.79 -7.15 -13.86
C VAL A 63 -45.72 -6.28 -14.52
N ASN A 64 -45.83 -6.08 -15.83
CA ASN A 64 -44.85 -5.31 -16.62
C ASN A 64 -43.37 -5.76 -16.47
N SER A 65 -43.14 -7.05 -16.18
CA SER A 65 -41.84 -7.75 -16.03
C SER A 65 -41.17 -7.69 -14.66
N VAL A 66 -41.72 -6.93 -13.71
CA VAL A 66 -41.34 -6.95 -12.27
C VAL A 66 -42.39 -7.70 -11.45
N ASP A 67 -42.05 -8.12 -10.24
CA ASP A 67 -42.99 -8.70 -9.28
C ASP A 67 -44.20 -7.75 -9.06
N GLY A 68 -45.42 -8.29 -9.07
CA GLY A 68 -46.65 -7.49 -9.19
C GLY A 68 -47.47 -7.34 -7.91
N PHE A 69 -47.37 -8.32 -7.02
CA PHE A 69 -48.32 -8.54 -5.92
C PHE A 69 -47.59 -8.89 -4.61
N GLU A 70 -46.38 -8.34 -4.45
CA GLU A 70 -45.57 -8.38 -3.22
C GLU A 70 -46.34 -7.79 -2.02
N PHE A 71 -46.29 -8.42 -0.84
CA PHE A 71 -46.91 -7.81 0.36
C PHE A 71 -46.30 -8.23 1.69
N ILE A 72 -46.60 -7.43 2.71
CA ILE A 72 -46.37 -7.68 4.14
C ILE A 72 -47.73 -7.65 4.85
N GLU A 73 -48.03 -8.61 5.72
CA GLU A 73 -49.24 -8.63 6.54
C GLU A 73 -48.92 -8.25 8.00
N VAL A 74 -49.57 -7.17 8.48
CA VAL A 74 -49.45 -6.65 9.85
C VAL A 74 -50.71 -6.94 10.66
N TYR A 75 -50.62 -7.78 11.69
CA TYR A 75 -51.72 -8.18 12.56
C TYR A 75 -51.75 -7.39 13.88
N ASN A 76 -52.92 -6.88 14.26
CA ASN A 76 -53.17 -6.26 15.57
C ASN A 76 -53.44 -7.34 16.64
N ASN A 77 -52.44 -7.56 17.49
CA ASN A 77 -52.44 -8.50 18.60
C ASN A 77 -52.96 -7.89 19.92
N THR A 78 -53.63 -6.75 19.88
CA THR A 78 -54.12 -6.04 21.08
C THR A 78 -55.63 -6.14 21.25
N ASN A 79 -56.12 -5.68 22.41
CA ASN A 79 -57.55 -5.50 22.69
C ASN A 79 -58.11 -4.13 22.24
N GLN A 80 -57.33 -3.26 21.58
CA GLN A 80 -57.73 -1.93 21.12
C GLN A 80 -57.62 -1.79 19.60
N VAL A 81 -58.24 -0.75 19.04
CA VAL A 81 -57.96 -0.32 17.65
C VAL A 81 -56.59 0.38 17.65
N ILE A 82 -55.70 -0.01 16.74
CA ILE A 82 -54.41 0.65 16.52
C ILE A 82 -54.50 1.53 15.27
N ASP A 83 -54.03 2.77 15.34
CA ASP A 83 -53.83 3.61 14.15
C ASP A 83 -52.40 3.39 13.62
N PHE A 84 -52.25 3.13 12.32
CA PHE A 84 -50.95 2.87 11.72
C PHE A 84 -50.13 4.17 11.53
N ALA A 85 -50.73 5.35 11.72
CA ALA A 85 -50.01 6.62 11.66
C ALA A 85 -48.93 6.76 12.75
N ASP A 86 -49.10 6.09 13.88
CA ASP A 86 -48.16 6.02 15.01
C ASP A 86 -46.88 5.19 14.72
N TYR A 87 -46.84 4.44 13.60
CA TYR A 87 -45.81 3.44 13.30
C TYR A 87 -45.19 3.61 11.91
N GLN A 88 -44.00 3.03 11.74
CA GLN A 88 -43.20 3.01 10.51
C GLN A 88 -42.91 1.55 10.12
N ILE A 89 -42.87 1.24 8.82
CA ILE A 89 -42.20 0.03 8.33
C ILE A 89 -40.76 0.38 8.01
N ILE A 90 -39.85 -0.49 8.43
CA ILE A 90 -38.44 -0.45 8.10
C ILE A 90 -38.11 -1.69 7.28
N TYR A 91 -37.43 -1.48 6.16
CA TYR A 91 -36.85 -2.53 5.33
C TYR A 91 -35.34 -2.54 5.55
N ARG A 92 -34.91 -3.34 6.53
CA ARG A 92 -33.52 -3.37 6.99
C ARG A 92 -32.67 -4.31 6.13
N TYR A 93 -31.50 -3.81 5.74
CA TYR A 93 -30.49 -4.54 4.99
C TYR A 93 -29.62 -5.39 5.95
N PRO A 94 -28.95 -6.46 5.48
CA PRO A 94 -28.11 -7.30 6.34
C PRO A 94 -26.95 -6.60 7.06
N VAL A 95 -26.59 -5.38 6.64
CA VAL A 95 -25.51 -4.57 7.22
C VAL A 95 -25.85 -4.00 8.60
N GLY A 96 -27.11 -3.57 8.84
CA GLY A 96 -27.49 -2.98 10.12
C GLY A 96 -28.60 -1.93 10.03
N PRO A 97 -28.83 -1.18 11.12
CA PRO A 97 -29.84 -0.12 11.20
C PRO A 97 -29.46 1.18 10.48
N GLU A 98 -28.18 1.41 10.18
CA GLU A 98 -27.71 2.66 9.56
C GLU A 98 -28.32 2.88 8.16
N ASP A 99 -28.55 1.80 7.41
CA ASP A 99 -29.18 1.76 6.08
C ASP A 99 -30.72 1.52 6.14
N ASP A 100 -31.38 1.81 7.27
CA ASP A 100 -32.82 1.55 7.47
C ASP A 100 -33.72 2.29 6.46
N ALA A 101 -34.16 1.59 5.41
CA ALA A 101 -35.11 2.15 4.45
C ALA A 101 -36.52 2.28 5.05
N ILE A 102 -36.88 3.52 5.44
CA ILE A 102 -38.20 3.85 6.00
C ILE A 102 -39.28 3.79 4.91
N TRP A 103 -40.11 2.75 4.94
CA TRP A 103 -41.22 2.56 4.00
C TRP A 103 -42.51 3.19 4.55
N THR A 104 -43.00 4.22 3.84
CA THR A 104 -44.20 4.98 4.22
C THR A 104 -45.38 4.62 3.31
N PRO A 105 -46.49 4.06 3.83
CA PRO A 105 -47.69 3.81 3.04
C PRO A 105 -48.28 5.08 2.42
N ASN A 106 -48.88 4.96 1.23
CA ASN A 106 -49.56 6.06 0.52
C ASN A 106 -50.74 6.67 1.31
N LYS A 107 -51.20 5.98 2.36
CA LYS A 107 -52.16 6.47 3.35
C LYS A 107 -51.78 5.91 4.74
N ARG A 108 -51.50 6.78 5.71
CA ARG A 108 -51.06 6.39 7.06
C ARG A 108 -52.19 6.27 8.09
N ASP A 109 -53.29 7.04 7.95
CA ASP A 109 -54.45 7.04 8.84
C ASP A 109 -55.33 5.78 8.64
N ILE A 110 -54.79 4.61 9.00
CA ILE A 110 -55.40 3.30 8.81
C ILE A 110 -55.60 2.64 10.17
N GLN A 111 -56.85 2.33 10.50
CA GLN A 111 -57.23 1.73 11.77
C GLN A 111 -57.30 0.21 11.67
N ILE A 112 -56.38 -0.48 12.36
CA ILE A 112 -56.36 -1.93 12.46
C ILE A 112 -57.20 -2.33 13.68
N GLU A 113 -58.36 -2.94 13.45
CA GLU A 113 -59.27 -3.44 14.50
C GLU A 113 -58.67 -4.63 15.28
N PRO A 114 -59.06 -4.87 16.55
CA PRO A 114 -58.58 -6.00 17.35
C PRO A 114 -58.69 -7.35 16.64
N GLY A 115 -57.58 -8.09 16.56
CA GLY A 115 -57.54 -9.39 15.89
C GLY A 115 -57.85 -9.32 14.40
N LYS A 116 -57.43 -8.25 13.72
CA LYS A 116 -57.46 -8.09 12.25
C LYS A 116 -56.06 -7.79 11.74
N ALA A 117 -55.87 -8.03 10.44
CA ALA A 117 -54.65 -7.73 9.73
C ALA A 117 -54.86 -6.59 8.72
N LEU A 118 -53.79 -5.84 8.49
CA LEU A 118 -53.62 -4.87 7.42
C LEU A 118 -52.60 -5.43 6.43
N VAL A 119 -52.95 -5.45 5.15
CA VAL A 119 -52.06 -5.87 4.06
C VAL A 119 -51.37 -4.65 3.47
N LEU A 120 -50.05 -4.61 3.53
CA LEU A 120 -49.21 -3.59 2.91
C LEU A 120 -48.74 -4.13 1.55
N TRP A 121 -49.43 -3.72 0.47
CA TRP A 121 -49.08 -4.10 -0.90
C TRP A 121 -47.96 -3.18 -1.40
N ILE A 122 -46.84 -3.76 -1.80
CA ILE A 122 -45.70 -2.98 -2.27
C ILE A 122 -46.02 -2.39 -3.66
N GLU A 123 -45.87 -1.07 -3.78
CA GLU A 123 -46.08 -0.33 -5.01
C GLU A 123 -44.72 -0.06 -5.69
N ASN A 124 -44.58 -0.56 -6.91
CA ASN A 124 -43.38 -0.40 -7.73
C ASN A 124 -43.74 0.18 -9.12
N SER A 125 -42.73 0.46 -9.93
CA SER A 125 -42.91 1.11 -11.25
C SER A 125 -43.72 0.27 -12.25
N GLY A 126 -43.80 -1.05 -12.06
CA GLY A 126 -44.57 -1.94 -12.91
C GLY A 126 -46.04 -2.09 -12.50
N ASN A 127 -46.34 -2.04 -11.20
CA ASN A 127 -47.69 -2.32 -10.67
C ASN A 127 -48.50 -1.08 -10.25
N LYS A 128 -47.94 0.13 -10.27
CA LYS A 128 -48.56 1.38 -9.76
C LYS A 128 -50.03 1.59 -10.14
N ASP A 129 -50.39 1.46 -11.42
CA ASP A 129 -51.76 1.65 -11.93
C ASP A 129 -52.69 0.42 -11.74
N THR A 130 -52.22 -0.67 -11.12
CA THR A 130 -52.97 -1.92 -10.92
C THR A 130 -54.01 -1.76 -9.79
N PRO A 131 -55.30 -2.13 -9.99
CA PRO A 131 -56.30 -2.08 -8.93
C PRO A 131 -56.19 -3.26 -7.95
N VAL A 132 -56.65 -3.06 -6.70
CA VAL A 132 -56.75 -4.12 -5.67
C VAL A 132 -57.60 -5.32 -6.12
N ALA A 133 -58.50 -5.13 -7.08
CA ALA A 133 -59.26 -6.23 -7.68
C ALA A 133 -58.38 -7.31 -8.32
N ASP A 134 -57.24 -6.93 -8.90
CA ASP A 134 -56.34 -7.88 -9.59
C ASP A 134 -55.46 -8.61 -8.56
N PHE A 135 -55.02 -7.93 -7.49
CA PHE A 135 -54.37 -8.54 -6.32
C PHE A 135 -55.30 -9.59 -5.66
N ASN A 136 -56.59 -9.26 -5.51
CA ASN A 136 -57.62 -10.19 -5.03
C ASN A 136 -57.84 -11.38 -5.98
N GLU A 137 -57.66 -11.25 -7.31
CA GLU A 137 -57.75 -12.38 -8.24
C GLU A 137 -56.53 -13.33 -8.12
N VAL A 138 -55.33 -12.82 -7.83
CA VAL A 138 -54.10 -13.62 -7.65
C VAL A 138 -54.16 -14.49 -6.39
N TYR A 139 -54.48 -13.90 -5.23
CA TYR A 139 -54.50 -14.63 -3.95
C TYR A 139 -55.88 -15.19 -3.56
N GLY A 140 -56.95 -14.81 -4.26
CA GLY A 140 -58.32 -15.24 -3.95
C GLY A 140 -58.95 -14.55 -2.74
N SER A 141 -58.44 -13.37 -2.36
CA SER A 141 -58.89 -12.55 -1.24
C SER A 141 -60.07 -11.61 -1.60
N ASP A 142 -60.63 -10.92 -0.61
CA ASP A 142 -61.75 -9.97 -0.75
C ASP A 142 -61.42 -8.66 -0.01
N LEU A 143 -60.22 -8.12 -0.28
CA LEU A 143 -59.67 -6.93 0.39
C LEU A 143 -60.18 -5.63 -0.24
N ILE A 144 -60.24 -4.58 0.59
CA ILE A 144 -60.79 -3.25 0.28
C ILE A 144 -59.70 -2.19 0.47
N GLU A 145 -59.40 -1.49 -0.63
CA GLU A 145 -58.36 -0.48 -0.72
C GLU A 145 -58.60 0.68 0.26
N ASN A 146 -57.59 1.02 1.06
CA ASN A 146 -57.62 2.00 2.15
C ASN A 146 -58.53 1.64 3.36
N GLU A 147 -59.02 0.40 3.45
CA GLU A 147 -59.67 -0.14 4.65
C GLU A 147 -58.88 -1.30 5.30
N ASN A 148 -58.44 -2.29 4.51
CA ASN A 148 -57.64 -3.43 5.01
C ASN A 148 -56.50 -3.87 4.07
N ILE A 149 -56.35 -3.20 2.92
CA ILE A 149 -55.14 -3.22 2.09
C ILE A 149 -54.76 -1.79 1.70
N VAL A 150 -53.48 -1.44 1.80
CA VAL A 150 -52.95 -0.12 1.41
C VAL A 150 -51.67 -0.29 0.59
N LYS A 151 -51.47 0.59 -0.38
CA LYS A 151 -50.26 0.62 -1.21
C LYS A 151 -49.12 1.34 -0.50
N MET A 152 -47.90 0.82 -0.63
CA MET A 152 -46.69 1.35 0.01
C MET A 152 -45.52 1.29 -0.98
N PRO A 153 -44.93 2.42 -1.40
CA PRO A 153 -43.78 2.42 -2.30
C PRO A 153 -42.60 1.60 -1.76
N GLY A 154 -42.01 0.73 -2.59
CA GLY A 154 -40.88 -0.13 -2.19
C GLY A 154 -40.55 -1.22 -3.21
N GLY A 155 -39.85 -2.27 -2.75
CA GLY A 155 -39.58 -3.49 -3.50
C GLY A 155 -38.78 -4.50 -2.67
N MET A 156 -39.19 -5.76 -2.65
CA MET A 156 -38.57 -6.82 -1.84
C MET A 156 -37.52 -7.64 -2.62
N ALA A 157 -36.56 -8.23 -1.91
CA ALA A 157 -35.37 -8.86 -2.50
C ALA A 157 -35.51 -10.39 -2.57
N ASN A 158 -35.99 -10.91 -3.70
CA ASN A 158 -36.32 -12.33 -3.90
C ASN A 158 -35.23 -13.33 -3.42
N GLN A 159 -33.95 -12.99 -3.56
CA GLN A 159 -32.83 -13.92 -3.28
C GLN A 159 -31.93 -13.53 -2.09
N ARG A 160 -32.06 -12.32 -1.53
CA ARG A 160 -31.16 -11.80 -0.48
C ARG A 160 -31.85 -11.77 0.88
N MET A 161 -31.10 -11.94 1.97
CA MET A 161 -31.61 -11.81 3.33
C MET A 161 -32.16 -10.40 3.58
N ARG A 162 -33.31 -10.29 4.27
CA ARG A 162 -33.88 -9.01 4.72
C ARG A 162 -34.64 -9.16 6.03
N ASP A 163 -34.68 -8.04 6.75
CA ASP A 163 -35.44 -7.84 7.97
C ASP A 163 -36.57 -6.84 7.70
N ILE A 164 -37.81 -7.25 7.95
CA ILE A 164 -38.98 -6.37 7.93
C ILE A 164 -39.31 -6.01 9.38
N ILE A 165 -39.29 -4.73 9.73
CA ILE A 165 -39.46 -4.28 11.13
C ILE A 165 -40.58 -3.25 11.20
N ILE A 166 -41.36 -3.29 12.29
CA ILE A 166 -42.30 -2.23 12.67
C ILE A 166 -41.71 -1.47 13.85
N ARG A 167 -41.56 -0.14 13.75
CA ARG A 167 -41.13 0.73 14.87
C ARG A 167 -42.10 1.90 15.09
N THR A 168 -42.06 2.53 16.26
CA THR A 168 -42.80 3.78 16.52
C THR A 168 -42.20 4.97 15.75
N ASN A 169 -42.89 6.10 15.68
CA ASN A 169 -42.29 7.34 15.17
C ASN A 169 -41.20 7.95 16.10
N THR A 170 -40.94 7.35 17.26
CA THR A 170 -39.82 7.71 18.18
C THR A 170 -38.62 6.75 18.08
N GLY A 171 -38.66 5.77 17.17
CA GLY A 171 -37.58 4.83 16.90
C GLY A 171 -37.70 3.44 17.57
N GLU A 172 -38.69 3.22 18.45
CA GLU A 172 -38.76 2.00 19.28
C GLU A 172 -39.27 0.78 18.48
N GLU A 173 -38.42 -0.24 18.31
CA GLU A 173 -38.71 -1.45 17.52
C GLU A 173 -39.71 -2.40 18.20
N ILE A 174 -40.86 -2.58 17.57
CA ILE A 174 -41.98 -3.37 18.10
C ILE A 174 -41.88 -4.85 17.71
N VAL A 175 -41.57 -5.14 16.44
CA VAL A 175 -41.50 -6.50 15.92
C VAL A 175 -40.65 -6.57 14.64
N ALA A 176 -39.83 -7.61 14.50
CA ALA A 176 -38.97 -7.86 13.35
C ALA A 176 -39.21 -9.26 12.75
N ALA A 177 -39.20 -9.39 11.41
CA ALA A 177 -39.39 -10.65 10.69
C ALA A 177 -38.31 -10.86 9.63
N GLN A 178 -37.69 -12.05 9.63
CA GLN A 178 -36.51 -12.39 8.83
C GLN A 178 -36.80 -13.44 7.75
N TYR A 179 -36.45 -13.14 6.49
CA TYR A 179 -36.44 -14.10 5.39
C TYR A 179 -35.09 -14.17 4.68
N ASN A 180 -34.90 -15.26 3.92
CA ASN A 180 -33.67 -15.63 3.19
C ASN A 180 -32.43 -15.77 4.09
N LYS A 181 -32.63 -16.06 5.38
CA LYS A 181 -31.56 -16.26 6.37
C LYS A 181 -31.08 -17.71 6.38
N ALA A 182 -29.87 -17.96 5.88
CA ALA A 182 -29.20 -19.26 5.71
C ALA A 182 -29.93 -20.30 4.82
N THR A 183 -31.17 -20.04 4.38
CA THR A 183 -31.92 -20.80 3.39
C THR A 183 -32.73 -19.86 2.52
N LEU A 184 -32.84 -20.14 1.21
CA LEU A 184 -33.80 -19.46 0.35
C LEU A 184 -35.23 -19.81 0.79
N ASP A 185 -36.01 -18.80 1.15
CA ASP A 185 -37.38 -18.93 1.68
C ASP A 185 -38.47 -18.58 0.65
N VAL A 186 -38.05 -17.99 -0.46
CA VAL A 186 -38.91 -17.27 -1.41
C VAL A 186 -39.21 -18.11 -2.65
N GLU A 187 -40.49 -18.18 -3.02
CA GLU A 187 -41.00 -18.81 -4.26
C GLU A 187 -42.23 -18.03 -4.78
N GLU A 188 -42.57 -18.16 -6.07
CA GLU A 188 -43.56 -17.29 -6.73
C GLU A 188 -44.99 -17.40 -6.13
N ASN A 189 -45.46 -16.31 -5.52
CA ASN A 189 -46.74 -16.19 -4.79
C ASN A 189 -46.86 -17.09 -3.53
N LEU A 190 -45.75 -17.64 -3.02
CA LEU A 190 -45.77 -18.49 -1.83
C LEU A 190 -45.46 -17.68 -0.57
N GLY A 191 -46.27 -17.90 0.47
CA GLY A 191 -46.19 -17.16 1.73
C GLY A 191 -45.05 -17.65 2.62
N ILE A 192 -44.33 -16.69 3.20
CA ILE A 192 -43.46 -16.91 4.35
C ILE A 192 -44.30 -16.57 5.58
N PHE A 193 -44.61 -17.60 6.37
CA PHE A 193 -45.52 -17.54 7.51
C PHE A 193 -44.74 -17.50 8.81
N TYR A 194 -45.17 -16.64 9.72
CA TYR A 194 -44.48 -16.39 10.98
C TYR A 194 -45.41 -16.58 12.18
N GLN A 195 -44.89 -17.25 13.20
CA GLN A 195 -45.51 -17.35 14.52
C GLN A 195 -44.91 -16.29 15.46
N TYR A 196 -45.73 -15.78 16.38
CA TYR A 196 -45.30 -14.85 17.42
C TYR A 196 -44.14 -15.39 18.31
N PRO A 197 -43.23 -14.53 18.79
CA PRO A 197 -42.17 -14.91 19.73
C PRO A 197 -42.74 -15.42 21.06
N GLN A 198 -42.26 -16.58 21.51
CA GLN A 198 -42.65 -17.21 22.79
C GLN A 198 -41.61 -17.03 23.90
N ASP A 199 -40.46 -16.43 23.59
CA ASP A 199 -39.35 -16.20 24.51
C ASP A 199 -39.33 -14.80 25.13
N GLY A 200 -40.11 -13.86 24.59
CA GLY A 200 -40.16 -12.45 24.99
C GLY A 200 -39.24 -11.54 24.18
N SER A 201 -38.71 -12.00 23.04
CA SER A 201 -38.07 -11.15 22.03
C SER A 201 -39.11 -10.43 21.15
N ASN A 202 -38.65 -9.49 20.33
CA ASN A 202 -39.44 -8.89 19.24
C ASN A 202 -39.28 -9.66 17.91
N GLN A 203 -38.57 -10.79 17.87
CA GLN A 203 -38.26 -11.51 16.64
C GLN A 203 -39.32 -12.56 16.28
N MET A 204 -39.95 -12.41 15.11
CA MET A 204 -40.93 -13.36 14.59
C MET A 204 -40.31 -14.70 14.19
N VAL A 205 -40.99 -15.80 14.54
CA VAL A 205 -40.53 -17.17 14.30
C VAL A 205 -41.06 -17.67 12.96
N LYS A 206 -40.21 -17.73 11.93
CA LYS A 206 -40.55 -18.35 10.63
C LYS A 206 -40.95 -19.82 10.82
N VAL A 207 -42.18 -20.18 10.47
CA VAL A 207 -42.74 -21.55 10.62
C VAL A 207 -42.98 -22.28 9.30
N SER A 208 -43.14 -21.55 8.19
CA SER A 208 -43.31 -22.11 6.85
C SER A 208 -42.80 -21.11 5.81
N ALA A 209 -42.11 -21.60 4.80
CA ALA A 209 -41.60 -20.85 3.66
C ALA A 209 -41.64 -21.74 2.43
N ALA A 210 -41.88 -21.19 1.24
CA ALA A 210 -41.97 -21.93 -0.03
C ALA A 210 -42.95 -23.15 -0.09
N GLU A 211 -43.82 -23.38 0.91
CA GLU A 211 -44.72 -24.56 0.96
C GLU A 211 -46.20 -24.26 0.61
N LYS A 212 -46.70 -23.06 0.90
CA LYS A 212 -48.12 -22.66 0.74
C LYS A 212 -48.23 -21.41 -0.13
N MET A 213 -49.31 -21.31 -0.92
CA MET A 213 -49.74 -20.01 -1.51
C MET A 213 -49.97 -18.99 -0.41
N GLY A 214 -49.69 -17.72 -0.70
CA GLY A 214 -49.98 -16.63 0.25
C GLY A 214 -51.47 -16.40 0.51
N THR A 215 -51.80 -15.86 1.69
CA THR A 215 -53.18 -15.75 2.23
C THR A 215 -53.51 -14.36 2.81
N PRO A 216 -53.24 -13.25 2.09
CA PRO A 216 -53.35 -11.89 2.60
C PRO A 216 -54.74 -11.57 3.19
N GLY A 217 -54.77 -11.19 4.46
CA GLY A 217 -55.96 -10.88 5.25
C GLY A 217 -56.53 -12.08 6.03
N ILE A 218 -55.87 -13.24 6.03
CA ILE A 218 -56.39 -14.50 6.62
C ILE A 218 -55.33 -15.18 7.51
N VAL A 219 -55.08 -14.59 8.68
CA VAL A 219 -54.19 -15.16 9.70
C VAL A 219 -54.68 -16.53 10.20
N GLU A 220 -53.84 -17.57 10.07
CA GLU A 220 -54.07 -18.88 10.70
C GLU A 220 -53.95 -18.78 12.23
N SER A 221 -54.90 -19.35 12.98
CA SER A 221 -55.02 -19.18 14.44
C SER A 221 -53.90 -19.85 15.27
N GLU A 222 -52.92 -20.47 14.63
CA GLU A 222 -51.71 -21.02 15.24
C GLU A 222 -50.49 -20.09 15.10
N LEU A 223 -50.58 -19.03 14.29
CA LEU A 223 -49.54 -18.02 14.11
C LEU A 223 -49.56 -16.91 15.17
N VAL A 224 -50.68 -16.78 15.90
CA VAL A 224 -50.94 -15.68 16.86
C VAL A 224 -51.38 -16.23 18.23
N PRO A 225 -51.22 -15.45 19.32
CA PRO A 225 -51.64 -15.86 20.66
C PRO A 225 -53.15 -16.14 20.80
N GLU A 226 -53.54 -17.07 21.70
CA GLU A 226 -54.95 -17.27 22.08
C GLU A 226 -55.55 -16.06 22.83
N ASN A 227 -54.71 -15.31 23.55
CA ASN A 227 -55.08 -14.11 24.33
C ASN A 227 -54.30 -12.90 23.78
N PRO A 228 -54.97 -11.83 23.31
CA PRO A 228 -54.30 -10.61 22.85
C PRO A 228 -53.78 -9.77 24.02
N VAL A 229 -52.81 -8.90 23.73
CA VAL A 229 -52.22 -7.92 24.66
C VAL A 229 -53.31 -6.98 25.20
N ILE A 230 -53.36 -6.85 26.53
CA ILE A 230 -54.41 -6.08 27.23
C ILE A 230 -53.91 -4.67 27.52
N ILE A 231 -54.11 -3.75 26.58
CA ILE A 231 -53.82 -2.33 26.75
C ILE A 231 -54.96 -1.66 27.55
N ALA A 232 -54.59 -0.68 28.39
CA ALA A 232 -55.49 0.14 29.20
C ALA A 232 -55.47 1.62 28.73
N PRO A 233 -56.15 1.95 27.62
CA PRO A 233 -55.99 3.22 26.87
C PRO A 233 -56.59 4.46 27.58
N GLU A 234 -56.81 4.42 28.89
CA GLU A 234 -57.28 5.57 29.69
C GLU A 234 -56.15 6.24 30.49
N GLN A 235 -54.95 5.65 30.49
CA GLN A 235 -53.73 6.28 31.00
C GLN A 235 -53.06 7.10 29.88
N ALA A 236 -52.49 8.24 30.26
CA ALA A 236 -51.74 9.13 29.37
C ALA A 236 -50.26 9.10 29.74
N PRO A 237 -49.35 9.29 28.76
CA PRO A 237 -47.92 9.26 29.02
C PRO A 237 -47.52 10.42 29.95
N ARG A 238 -46.38 10.28 30.62
CA ARG A 238 -45.69 11.37 31.31
C ARG A 238 -44.57 11.87 30.43
N VAL A 239 -44.31 13.17 30.52
CA VAL A 239 -43.16 13.83 29.92
C VAL A 239 -42.57 14.81 30.95
N GLU A 240 -41.25 14.78 31.11
CA GLU A 240 -40.48 15.72 31.93
C GLU A 240 -39.42 16.39 31.05
N ASP A 241 -39.36 17.73 31.12
CA ASP A 241 -38.50 18.56 30.26
C ASP A 241 -37.12 18.72 30.90
N GLN A 242 -36.08 18.28 30.18
CA GLN A 242 -34.68 18.30 30.62
C GLN A 242 -33.85 19.41 29.92
N THR A 243 -34.52 20.28 29.16
CA THR A 243 -33.89 21.31 28.31
C THR A 243 -33.17 22.39 29.11
N LYS A 244 -31.99 22.82 28.64
CA LYS A 244 -31.24 23.95 29.22
C LYS A 244 -31.91 25.28 28.82
N PHE A 245 -32.28 26.09 29.81
CA PHE A 245 -32.96 27.38 29.61
C PHE A 245 -32.06 28.51 29.05
N GLN A 246 -30.76 28.29 28.90
CA GLN A 246 -29.81 29.24 28.33
C GLN A 246 -28.76 28.45 27.54
N GLN A 247 -28.60 28.77 26.25
CA GLN A 247 -27.79 28.02 25.28
C GLN A 247 -27.17 28.97 24.23
N PRO A 248 -25.99 28.66 23.66
CA PRO A 248 -25.40 29.45 22.58
C PRO A 248 -26.22 29.33 21.29
N ILE A 249 -26.05 30.27 20.37
CA ILE A 249 -26.87 30.38 19.14
C ILE A 249 -26.67 29.21 18.17
N ASP A 250 -25.49 28.62 18.12
CA ASP A 250 -25.13 27.49 17.26
C ASP A 250 -25.68 26.14 17.79
N HIS A 251 -25.72 25.96 19.11
CA HIS A 251 -26.11 24.70 19.74
C HIS A 251 -27.28 24.86 20.73
N VAL A 252 -28.50 25.01 20.18
CA VAL A 252 -29.75 24.98 20.95
C VAL A 252 -30.43 23.61 20.82
N GLN A 253 -30.25 22.76 21.83
CA GLN A 253 -30.89 21.44 21.92
C GLN A 253 -32.09 21.46 22.86
N VAL A 254 -33.16 20.74 22.50
CA VAL A 254 -34.30 20.42 23.37
C VAL A 254 -34.21 18.94 23.75
N ALA A 255 -34.46 18.61 25.03
CA ALA A 255 -34.37 17.25 25.56
C ALA A 255 -35.49 16.95 26.57
N ALA A 256 -35.98 15.72 26.58
CA ALA A 256 -37.10 15.28 27.42
C ALA A 256 -36.98 13.80 27.83
N GLU A 257 -37.49 13.47 29.01
CA GLU A 257 -37.74 12.08 29.44
C GLU A 257 -39.24 11.78 29.33
N ALA A 258 -39.63 10.53 29.03
CA ALA A 258 -41.04 10.14 29.03
C ALA A 258 -41.28 8.68 29.47
N GLU A 259 -42.38 8.48 30.22
CA GLU A 259 -42.83 7.18 30.75
C GLU A 259 -44.28 6.89 30.31
N ASP A 260 -44.59 5.65 29.91
CA ASP A 260 -45.95 5.12 29.81
C ASP A 260 -45.97 3.65 30.23
N ASP A 261 -47.15 3.11 30.57
CA ASP A 261 -47.32 1.68 30.93
C ASP A 261 -47.43 0.77 29.69
N PHE A 262 -47.50 1.34 28.48
CA PHE A 262 -47.53 0.65 27.19
C PHE A 262 -46.32 1.01 26.30
N LEU A 263 -46.37 2.15 25.60
CA LEU A 263 -45.38 2.63 24.62
C LEU A 263 -45.46 4.16 24.48
N ILE A 264 -44.38 4.81 24.05
CA ILE A 264 -44.43 6.19 23.50
C ILE A 264 -44.38 6.10 21.98
N THR A 265 -45.45 6.51 21.29
CA THR A 265 -45.56 6.41 19.82
C THR A 265 -45.03 7.64 19.09
N THR A 266 -45.19 8.83 19.68
CA THR A 266 -44.67 10.10 19.17
C THR A 266 -44.17 10.98 20.32
N MET A 267 -43.12 11.75 20.08
CA MET A 267 -42.68 12.86 20.93
C MET A 267 -42.45 14.07 20.02
N THR A 268 -43.18 15.15 20.22
CA THR A 268 -43.15 16.32 19.32
C THR A 268 -42.76 17.59 20.08
N LEU A 269 -41.70 18.25 19.61
CA LEU A 269 -41.35 19.62 19.99
C LEU A 269 -42.18 20.59 19.15
N PHE A 270 -42.83 21.54 19.80
CA PHE A 270 -43.38 22.73 19.16
C PHE A 270 -42.62 23.97 19.63
N TYR A 271 -41.97 24.71 18.72
CA TYR A 271 -41.13 25.87 19.04
C TYR A 271 -41.34 27.06 18.10
N LYS A 272 -41.00 28.27 18.57
CA LYS A 272 -41.02 29.52 17.80
C LYS A 272 -40.16 30.59 18.46
N GLY A 273 -39.73 31.62 17.74
CA GLY A 273 -39.21 32.83 18.38
C GLY A 273 -40.28 33.50 19.23
N LYS A 274 -39.89 34.14 20.33
CA LYS A 274 -40.83 34.65 21.35
C LYS A 274 -41.88 35.61 20.82
N GLU A 275 -41.49 36.51 19.92
CA GLU A 275 -42.38 37.52 19.30
C GLU A 275 -43.12 37.00 18.04
N ASP A 276 -42.81 35.79 17.54
CA ASP A 276 -43.44 35.22 16.34
C ASP A 276 -44.87 34.68 16.60
N GLU A 277 -45.76 34.63 15.61
CA GLU A 277 -47.17 34.22 15.82
C GLU A 277 -47.44 32.71 15.72
N GLU A 278 -46.70 31.97 14.88
CA GLU A 278 -46.94 30.55 14.58
C GLU A 278 -45.85 29.63 15.17
N TYR A 279 -46.16 28.33 15.28
CA TYR A 279 -45.27 27.29 15.82
C TYR A 279 -44.74 26.38 14.72
N HIS A 280 -43.42 26.14 14.73
CA HIS A 280 -42.79 25.03 14.02
C HIS A 280 -42.92 23.74 14.85
N SER A 281 -42.81 22.57 14.20
CA SER A 281 -42.89 21.27 14.88
C SER A 281 -41.83 20.29 14.38
N LEU A 282 -41.16 19.59 15.30
CA LEU A 282 -40.18 18.54 15.04
C LEU A 282 -40.53 17.29 15.87
N GLN A 283 -40.32 16.09 15.35
CA GLN A 283 -40.34 14.88 16.20
C GLN A 283 -38.99 14.78 16.94
N LEU A 284 -39.00 14.24 18.15
CA LEU A 284 -37.79 13.87 18.88
C LEU A 284 -37.61 12.37 18.79
N GLU A 285 -36.39 11.96 18.48
CA GLU A 285 -35.99 10.55 18.50
C GLU A 285 -35.34 10.21 19.85
N LYS A 286 -35.32 8.91 20.19
CA LYS A 286 -34.92 8.40 21.50
C LYS A 286 -33.50 7.84 21.44
N ASP A 287 -32.58 8.42 22.21
CA ASP A 287 -31.19 7.96 22.28
C ASP A 287 -30.99 6.66 23.08
N GLU A 288 -29.79 6.08 23.00
CA GLU A 288 -29.41 4.87 23.74
C GLU A 288 -29.56 5.01 25.26
N GLN A 289 -29.48 6.25 25.77
CA GLN A 289 -29.64 6.54 27.20
C GLN A 289 -31.12 6.66 27.60
N GLY A 290 -32.04 6.67 26.63
CA GLY A 290 -33.49 6.70 26.80
C GLY A 290 -34.11 8.10 26.78
N THR A 291 -33.32 9.13 26.47
CA THR A 291 -33.77 10.54 26.38
C THR A 291 -34.32 10.80 24.98
N TYR A 292 -35.39 11.59 24.88
CA TYR A 292 -35.87 12.11 23.61
C TYR A 292 -35.22 13.46 23.35
N HIS A 293 -34.62 13.70 22.19
CA HIS A 293 -33.96 14.98 21.91
C HIS A 293 -34.07 15.45 20.44
N HIS A 294 -33.84 16.74 20.20
CA HIS A 294 -33.62 17.33 18.86
C HIS A 294 -32.91 18.70 18.96
N GLN A 295 -32.06 19.06 18.00
CA GLN A 295 -31.47 20.41 17.88
C GLN A 295 -32.37 21.34 17.06
N ILE A 296 -32.48 22.62 17.44
CA ILE A 296 -33.22 23.62 16.65
C ILE A 296 -32.32 24.16 15.53
N PRO A 297 -32.75 24.16 14.25
CA PRO A 297 -31.98 24.74 13.15
C PRO A 297 -31.65 26.22 13.36
N ILE A 298 -30.38 26.61 13.18
CA ILE A 298 -29.87 27.96 13.45
C ILE A 298 -30.60 29.07 12.67
N GLN A 299 -31.05 28.77 11.46
CA GLN A 299 -31.92 29.64 10.64
C GLN A 299 -33.22 30.09 11.34
N HIS A 300 -33.66 29.42 12.41
CA HIS A 300 -34.80 29.83 13.24
C HIS A 300 -34.39 30.52 14.56
N LEU A 301 -33.08 30.70 14.79
CA LEU A 301 -32.44 31.31 15.96
C LEU A 301 -31.80 32.68 15.66
N ILE A 302 -31.40 32.92 14.40
CA ILE A 302 -30.94 34.24 13.92
C ILE A 302 -32.00 35.32 14.25
N ASP A 303 -31.54 36.49 14.71
CA ASP A 303 -32.35 37.59 15.26
C ASP A 303 -33.22 37.25 16.50
N LYS A 304 -33.05 36.08 17.16
CA LYS A 304 -33.86 35.68 18.32
C LYS A 304 -33.08 35.76 19.64
N GLU A 305 -33.44 36.69 20.51
CA GLU A 305 -32.99 36.69 21.92
C GLU A 305 -33.56 35.51 22.74
N GLU A 306 -34.76 35.01 22.36
CA GLU A 306 -35.48 33.98 23.13
C GLU A 306 -36.45 33.16 22.26
N ILE A 307 -36.45 31.83 22.47
CA ILE A 307 -37.36 30.85 21.83
C ILE A 307 -38.41 30.38 22.84
N GLU A 308 -39.70 30.41 22.48
CA GLU A 308 -40.81 29.82 23.26
C GLU A 308 -41.13 28.42 22.71
N TYR A 309 -41.20 27.40 23.56
CA TYR A 309 -41.47 26.02 23.16
C TYR A 309 -42.35 25.24 24.15
N TYR A 310 -42.86 24.09 23.72
CA TYR A 310 -43.44 23.04 24.54
C TYR A 310 -43.28 21.67 23.87
N LEU A 311 -43.42 20.59 24.64
CA LEU A 311 -43.30 19.21 24.18
C LEU A 311 -44.66 18.51 24.27
N GLU A 312 -44.93 17.54 23.40
CA GLU A 312 -46.12 16.69 23.43
C GLU A 312 -45.76 15.21 23.20
N ALA A 313 -46.07 14.35 24.18
CA ALA A 313 -45.89 12.91 24.10
C ALA A 313 -47.23 12.20 23.82
N SER A 314 -47.23 11.17 22.97
CA SER A 314 -48.38 10.31 22.68
C SER A 314 -48.08 8.84 22.98
N ASN A 315 -49.10 8.09 23.40
CA ASN A 315 -49.07 6.62 23.47
C ASN A 315 -50.02 5.96 22.44
N GLY A 316 -50.40 6.69 21.39
CA GLY A 316 -51.40 6.31 20.37
C GLY A 316 -52.86 6.42 20.83
N PHE A 317 -53.13 6.53 22.13
CA PHE A 317 -54.48 6.62 22.70
C PHE A 317 -54.75 7.93 23.45
N LYS A 318 -53.71 8.53 24.02
CA LYS A 318 -53.71 9.75 24.83
C LYS A 318 -52.44 10.54 24.56
N GLN A 319 -52.56 11.86 24.72
CA GLN A 319 -51.46 12.80 24.61
C GLN A 319 -51.30 13.57 25.93
N THR A 320 -50.07 13.94 26.25
CA THR A 320 -49.70 14.84 27.35
C THR A 320 -48.71 15.86 26.83
N SER A 321 -49.07 17.15 26.94
CA SER A 321 -48.20 18.27 26.61
C SER A 321 -47.62 18.92 27.88
N THR A 322 -46.41 19.48 27.80
CA THR A 322 -45.79 20.24 28.89
C THR A 322 -46.44 21.62 29.08
N ASP A 323 -46.10 22.30 30.18
CA ASP A 323 -46.22 23.76 30.21
C ASP A 323 -45.27 24.38 29.15
N LYS A 324 -45.55 25.63 28.74
CA LYS A 324 -44.67 26.38 27.83
C LYS A 324 -43.42 26.87 28.56
N ASN A 325 -42.26 26.62 27.97
CA ASN A 325 -40.96 27.04 28.46
C ASN A 325 -40.25 27.98 27.46
N SER A 326 -39.14 28.58 27.90
CA SER A 326 -38.30 29.48 27.10
C SER A 326 -36.85 29.03 27.09
N ILE A 327 -36.13 29.26 25.99
CA ILE A 327 -34.66 29.21 25.92
C ILE A 327 -34.16 30.61 25.59
N THR A 328 -33.25 31.15 26.41
CA THR A 328 -32.51 32.39 26.11
C THR A 328 -31.27 32.06 25.30
N ILE A 329 -31.07 32.78 24.20
CA ILE A 329 -29.90 32.64 23.32
C ILE A 329 -28.73 33.50 23.85
N THR A 330 -27.50 33.04 23.68
CA THR A 330 -26.28 33.77 24.10
C THR A 330 -25.22 33.85 23.01
N GLU A 331 -24.61 35.03 22.88
CA GLU A 331 -23.29 35.22 22.25
C GLU A 331 -22.17 34.53 23.08
N ALA A 332 -21.04 34.27 22.45
CA ALA A 332 -19.86 33.60 23.03
C ALA A 332 -18.85 34.57 23.66
N GLU A 333 -17.81 34.00 24.30
CA GLU A 333 -16.55 34.71 24.52
C GLU A 333 -15.71 34.61 23.21
N ASN A 334 -15.31 35.74 22.59
CA ASN A 334 -14.65 35.75 21.27
C ASN A 334 -13.21 35.17 21.25
N ASN A 335 -12.72 34.64 22.37
CA ASN A 335 -11.54 33.77 22.39
C ASN A 335 -11.86 32.31 22.00
N GLN A 336 -13.13 31.96 21.80
CA GLN A 336 -13.58 30.66 21.31
C GLN A 336 -13.91 30.64 19.81
N VAL A 337 -13.67 31.75 19.11
CA VAL A 337 -13.91 31.91 17.67
C VAL A 337 -12.54 31.93 16.96
N PRO A 338 -12.41 31.36 15.75
CA PRO A 338 -11.15 31.42 15.01
C PRO A 338 -10.62 32.86 14.81
N PRO A 339 -9.29 33.06 14.78
CA PRO A 339 -8.68 34.35 14.48
C PRO A 339 -8.88 34.79 13.03
N LEU A 340 -9.10 33.82 12.14
CA LEU A 340 -9.21 33.99 10.70
C LEU A 340 -10.29 33.00 10.21
N PHE A 341 -11.33 33.46 9.51
CA PHE A 341 -12.40 32.58 9.04
C PHE A 341 -13.04 33.07 7.73
N ILE A 342 -13.74 32.18 7.02
CA ILE A 342 -14.42 32.49 5.76
C ILE A 342 -15.80 33.10 6.05
N THR A 343 -16.13 34.21 5.37
CA THR A 343 -17.41 34.93 5.50
C THR A 343 -18.32 34.74 4.28
N GLU A 344 -17.75 34.73 3.08
CA GLU A 344 -18.48 34.58 1.80
C GLU A 344 -17.71 33.68 0.83
N VAL A 345 -18.42 32.86 0.04
CA VAL A 345 -17.86 32.04 -1.05
C VAL A 345 -18.75 32.12 -2.29
N VAL A 346 -18.15 32.22 -3.49
CA VAL A 346 -18.86 32.15 -4.78
C VAL A 346 -18.24 31.08 -5.70
N PRO A 347 -18.81 29.85 -5.75
CA PRO A 347 -18.33 28.76 -6.61
C PRO A 347 -18.79 28.82 -8.08
N ASP A 348 -19.83 29.60 -8.41
CA ASP A 348 -20.39 29.74 -9.77
C ASP A 348 -20.46 31.22 -10.12
N SER A 349 -19.82 31.63 -11.23
CA SER A 349 -19.62 33.04 -11.57
C SER A 349 -19.70 33.32 -13.07
N SER A 350 -19.79 34.60 -13.43
CA SER A 350 -19.88 35.06 -14.83
C SER A 350 -18.81 34.41 -15.72
N ASN A 351 -19.26 33.48 -16.56
CA ASN A 351 -18.38 32.59 -17.31
C ASN A 351 -17.63 33.32 -18.45
N LEU A 352 -16.30 33.22 -18.48
CA LEU A 352 -15.43 33.79 -19.51
C LEU A 352 -14.54 32.67 -20.10
N ASN A 353 -14.35 32.68 -21.42
CA ASN A 353 -13.70 31.58 -22.18
C ASN A 353 -14.33 30.17 -22.03
N GLY A 354 -15.42 30.03 -21.26
CA GLY A 354 -16.07 28.74 -20.97
C GLY A 354 -15.65 28.10 -19.64
N ALA A 355 -15.13 28.91 -18.72
CA ALA A 355 -15.04 28.61 -17.30
C ALA A 355 -15.49 29.81 -16.48
N ASP A 356 -15.88 29.57 -15.25
CA ASP A 356 -16.16 30.56 -14.21
C ASP A 356 -14.91 31.44 -14.04
N ALA A 357 -15.06 32.76 -14.05
CA ALA A 357 -13.91 33.67 -14.19
C ALA A 357 -13.63 34.52 -12.94
N TYR A 358 -14.62 34.63 -12.06
CA TYR A 358 -14.65 35.53 -10.90
C TYR A 358 -14.98 34.78 -9.61
N GLU A 359 -14.62 33.50 -9.55
CA GLU A 359 -14.71 32.61 -8.38
C GLU A 359 -13.87 33.16 -7.22
N PHE A 360 -14.43 33.28 -6.01
CA PHE A 360 -13.67 33.80 -4.87
C PHE A 360 -14.08 33.21 -3.52
N ILE A 361 -13.19 33.40 -2.55
CA ILE A 361 -13.34 33.10 -1.12
C ILE A 361 -13.04 34.40 -0.37
N GLU A 362 -13.92 34.86 0.52
CA GLU A 362 -13.68 36.01 1.39
C GLU A 362 -13.24 35.52 2.78
N VAL A 363 -12.08 36.01 3.25
CA VAL A 363 -11.48 35.64 4.53
C VAL A 363 -11.39 36.86 5.45
N PHE A 364 -11.90 36.75 6.67
CA PHE A 364 -12.00 37.85 7.64
C PHE A 364 -11.03 37.70 8.82
N ASN A 365 -10.23 38.74 9.10
CA ASN A 365 -9.35 38.81 10.27
C ASN A 365 -10.15 39.25 11.52
N ASN A 366 -10.49 38.30 12.39
CA ASN A 366 -11.18 38.51 13.67
C ASN A 366 -10.28 39.13 14.76
N THR A 367 -8.98 39.28 14.53
CA THR A 367 -8.03 39.75 15.54
C THR A 367 -7.85 41.27 15.55
N ASN A 368 -7.29 41.79 16.64
CA ASN A 368 -6.94 43.20 16.79
C ASN A 368 -5.54 43.59 16.26
N GLN A 369 -4.83 42.68 15.55
CA GLN A 369 -3.53 42.94 14.91
C GLN A 369 -3.62 42.67 13.39
N PRO A 370 -2.77 43.31 12.55
CA PRO A 370 -2.63 42.91 11.15
C PRO A 370 -2.00 41.51 11.06
N LEU A 371 -2.60 40.62 10.29
CA LEU A 371 -2.19 39.21 10.15
C LEU A 371 -1.54 38.97 8.77
N ASN A 372 -0.42 38.25 8.71
CA ASN A 372 0.18 37.85 7.43
C ASN A 372 -0.49 36.58 6.89
N PHE A 373 -1.25 36.68 5.79
CA PHE A 373 -1.82 35.50 5.13
C PHE A 373 -0.75 34.58 4.53
N GLY A 374 0.47 35.06 4.28
CA GLY A 374 1.58 34.22 3.81
C GLY A 374 2.06 33.15 4.82
N ASP A 375 1.61 33.22 6.07
CA ASP A 375 1.84 32.18 7.08
C ASP A 375 0.72 31.11 7.08
N PHE A 376 -0.23 31.20 6.14
CA PHE A 376 -1.42 30.37 5.98
C PHE A 376 -1.66 29.99 4.52
N HIS A 377 -2.57 29.05 4.29
CA HIS A 377 -3.06 28.66 2.96
C HIS A 377 -4.52 28.21 3.04
N ILE A 378 -5.15 27.94 1.88
CA ILE A 378 -6.47 27.30 1.81
C ILE A 378 -6.29 25.83 1.41
N ILE A 379 -6.98 24.91 2.08
CA ILE A 379 -7.13 23.53 1.60
C ILE A 379 -8.54 23.38 1.02
N TYR A 380 -8.60 23.00 -0.26
CA TYR A 380 -9.84 22.66 -0.97
C TYR A 380 -10.09 21.17 -0.83
N ARG A 381 -11.00 20.82 0.09
CA ARG A 381 -11.29 19.45 0.53
C ARG A 381 -12.52 18.91 -0.19
N TYR A 382 -12.42 17.68 -0.68
CA TYR A 382 -13.44 16.97 -1.45
C TYR A 382 -14.28 16.07 -0.52
N PRO A 383 -15.51 15.65 -0.90
CA PRO A 383 -16.34 14.77 -0.07
C PRO A 383 -15.72 13.38 0.17
N THR A 384 -14.78 13.01 -0.69
CA THR A 384 -13.92 11.83 -0.60
C THR A 384 -12.76 11.98 0.38
N GLY A 385 -12.69 13.09 1.13
CA GLY A 385 -11.60 13.43 2.04
C GLY A 385 -10.30 13.90 1.37
N SER A 386 -10.12 13.66 0.07
CA SER A 386 -8.95 14.13 -0.68
C SER A 386 -8.87 15.66 -0.75
N GLU A 387 -7.66 16.21 -0.83
CA GLU A 387 -7.37 17.63 -0.60
C GLU A 387 -6.47 18.24 -1.68
N ALA A 388 -6.59 19.55 -1.90
CA ALA A 388 -5.70 20.34 -2.75
C ALA A 388 -5.32 21.65 -2.05
N VAL A 389 -4.01 21.94 -1.95
CA VAL A 389 -3.49 23.16 -1.33
C VAL A 389 -3.57 24.31 -2.34
N TRP A 390 -4.22 25.41 -1.95
CA TRP A 390 -4.49 26.61 -2.74
C TRP A 390 -3.90 27.84 -2.04
N PHE A 391 -3.46 28.84 -2.82
CA PHE A 391 -2.87 30.10 -2.31
C PHE A 391 -1.56 29.92 -1.49
N GLU A 392 -0.89 28.77 -1.61
CA GLU A 392 0.43 28.53 -1.01
C GLU A 392 1.52 29.46 -1.58
N GLY A 393 2.58 29.70 -0.81
CA GLY A 393 3.77 30.44 -1.26
C GLY A 393 3.57 31.96 -1.41
N LEU A 394 2.42 32.50 -1.00
CA LEU A 394 2.21 33.93 -0.84
C LEU A 394 3.13 34.50 0.26
N THR A 395 3.63 35.72 0.07
CA THR A 395 4.51 36.40 1.03
C THR A 395 4.14 37.89 1.11
N ASP A 396 4.26 38.48 2.31
CA ASP A 396 3.96 39.90 2.58
C ASP A 396 2.50 40.32 2.33
N ILE A 397 1.53 39.39 2.41
CA ILE A 397 0.09 39.66 2.23
C ILE A 397 -0.56 39.94 3.59
N MET A 398 -0.77 41.21 3.92
CA MET A 398 -1.28 41.63 5.24
C MET A 398 -2.79 41.92 5.24
N ILE A 399 -3.53 41.27 6.15
CA ILE A 399 -4.95 41.54 6.40
C ILE A 399 -5.08 42.44 7.63
N GLU A 400 -5.60 43.66 7.48
CA GLU A 400 -5.79 44.62 8.58
C GLU A 400 -6.85 44.15 9.61
N PRO A 401 -6.80 44.60 10.88
CA PRO A 401 -7.73 44.18 11.93
C PRO A 401 -9.20 44.39 11.57
N GLY A 402 -10.04 43.36 11.75
CA GLY A 402 -11.48 43.44 11.48
C GLY A 402 -11.82 43.75 10.02
N SER A 403 -11.00 43.31 9.07
CA SER A 403 -11.15 43.55 7.63
C SER A 403 -11.14 42.22 6.85
N PRO A 404 -11.86 42.15 5.71
CA PRO A 404 -11.79 41.01 4.79
C PRO A 404 -10.61 41.09 3.83
N LEU A 405 -10.20 39.93 3.30
CA LEU A 405 -9.36 39.75 2.12
C LEU A 405 -10.12 38.85 1.12
N VAL A 406 -10.17 39.27 -0.14
CA VAL A 406 -10.75 38.46 -1.23
C VAL A 406 -9.66 37.61 -1.89
N LEU A 407 -9.77 36.29 -1.78
CA LEU A 407 -8.92 35.33 -2.48
C LEU A 407 -9.60 34.93 -3.80
N TRP A 408 -9.07 35.44 -4.91
CA TRP A 408 -9.57 35.21 -6.26
C TRP A 408 -8.84 34.02 -6.90
N VAL A 409 -9.61 32.99 -7.25
CA VAL A 409 -9.14 31.73 -7.83
C VAL A 409 -8.61 31.94 -9.26
N GLU A 410 -7.34 31.62 -9.51
CA GLU A 410 -6.77 31.52 -10.86
C GLU A 410 -6.79 30.09 -11.38
N ASN A 411 -7.65 29.83 -12.37
CA ASN A 411 -8.01 28.50 -12.86
C ASN A 411 -7.43 28.15 -14.25
N GLY A 412 -6.46 28.93 -14.72
CA GLY A 412 -5.81 28.74 -16.03
C GLY A 412 -6.72 29.04 -17.23
N LYS A 413 -7.86 29.72 -17.03
CA LYS A 413 -8.76 30.25 -18.08
C LYS A 413 -9.03 31.74 -17.94
N ASN A 414 -8.87 32.28 -16.73
CA ASN A 414 -9.02 33.68 -16.36
C ASN A 414 -7.69 34.45 -16.24
N ASP A 415 -6.57 33.91 -16.75
CA ASP A 415 -5.21 34.48 -16.69
C ASP A 415 -5.16 35.95 -17.20
N GLU A 416 -5.82 36.22 -18.33
CA GLU A 416 -5.88 37.56 -18.95
C GLU A 416 -6.88 38.53 -18.28
N VAL A 417 -7.65 38.08 -17.27
CA VAL A 417 -8.66 38.87 -16.55
C VAL A 417 -8.02 39.61 -15.38
N THR A 418 -8.37 40.89 -15.20
CA THR A 418 -7.75 41.78 -14.19
C THR A 418 -8.70 42.13 -13.05
N VAL A 419 -8.16 42.65 -11.93
CA VAL A 419 -8.97 43.12 -10.79
C VAL A 419 -9.97 44.21 -11.21
N ALA A 420 -9.69 45.00 -12.26
CA ALA A 420 -10.64 45.96 -12.79
C ALA A 420 -11.86 45.30 -13.47
N ASP A 421 -11.68 44.12 -14.07
CA ASP A 421 -12.78 43.33 -14.65
C ASP A 421 -13.58 42.60 -13.55
N PHE A 422 -12.93 42.13 -12.48
CA PHE A 422 -13.58 41.60 -11.26
C PHE A 422 -14.46 42.67 -10.60
N ASN A 423 -13.92 43.88 -10.44
CA ASN A 423 -14.65 45.04 -9.94
C ASN A 423 -15.83 45.46 -10.87
N GLU A 424 -15.74 45.26 -12.20
CA GLU A 424 -16.90 45.48 -13.09
C GLU A 424 -17.97 44.37 -12.98
N ASN A 425 -17.60 43.13 -12.63
CA ASN A 425 -18.54 42.02 -12.41
C ASN A 425 -19.39 42.21 -11.15
N TYR A 426 -18.75 42.43 -10.00
CA TYR A 426 -19.44 42.55 -8.70
C TYR A 426 -19.80 43.99 -8.30
N GLY A 427 -19.26 45.01 -8.99
CA GLY A 427 -19.55 46.43 -8.73
C GLY A 427 -18.74 47.06 -7.60
N THR A 428 -17.57 46.48 -7.29
CA THR A 428 -16.66 46.83 -6.20
C THR A 428 -15.53 47.79 -6.66
N ASP A 429 -14.59 48.14 -5.76
CA ASP A 429 -13.47 49.07 -6.01
C ASP A 429 -12.18 48.61 -5.28
N LEU A 430 -11.92 47.29 -5.29
CA LEU A 430 -10.83 46.60 -4.56
C LEU A 430 -9.43 46.88 -5.17
N GLU A 431 -8.39 47.01 -4.34
CA GLU A 431 -6.99 47.19 -4.74
C GLU A 431 -6.15 45.89 -4.63
N GLU A 432 -5.36 45.62 -5.66
CA GLU A 432 -4.62 44.36 -5.87
C GLU A 432 -3.42 44.21 -4.90
N ASN A 433 -3.37 43.09 -4.17
CA ASN A 433 -2.50 42.85 -3.00
C ASN A 433 -2.76 43.80 -1.81
N VAL A 434 -3.99 44.32 -1.70
CA VAL A 434 -4.47 45.06 -0.52
C VAL A 434 -5.78 44.47 -0.03
N ASP A 435 -6.84 44.53 -0.86
CA ASP A 435 -8.16 44.00 -0.53
C ASP A 435 -8.47 42.70 -1.30
N ILE A 436 -7.72 42.42 -2.38
CA ILE A 436 -7.87 41.24 -3.24
C ILE A 436 -6.51 40.69 -3.69
N VAL A 437 -6.34 39.37 -3.61
CA VAL A 437 -5.18 38.64 -4.16
C VAL A 437 -5.68 37.59 -5.16
N LYS A 438 -5.06 37.55 -6.34
CA LYS A 438 -5.27 36.51 -7.35
C LYS A 438 -4.07 35.57 -7.35
N ALA A 439 -4.29 34.28 -7.17
CA ALA A 439 -3.21 33.28 -7.20
C ALA A 439 -3.73 31.91 -7.68
N SER A 440 -2.79 31.04 -8.06
CA SER A 440 -3.12 29.71 -8.57
C SER A 440 -3.77 28.83 -7.50
N ALA A 441 -4.85 28.16 -7.93
CA ALA A 441 -5.60 27.18 -7.15
C ALA A 441 -5.56 25.79 -7.79
N GLY A 442 -4.68 25.54 -8.76
CA GLY A 442 -4.62 24.28 -9.53
C GLY A 442 -5.85 23.95 -10.41
N GLY A 443 -6.95 24.68 -10.24
CA GLY A 443 -8.24 24.45 -10.90
C GLY A 443 -9.25 25.55 -10.54
N GLY A 444 -10.53 25.25 -10.73
CA GLY A 444 -11.66 26.06 -10.23
C GLY A 444 -12.43 25.33 -9.13
N MET A 445 -13.44 25.99 -8.58
CA MET A 445 -14.42 25.41 -7.66
C MET A 445 -15.44 24.51 -8.39
N ALA A 446 -16.39 23.91 -7.66
CA ALA A 446 -17.25 22.85 -8.18
C ALA A 446 -18.74 23.18 -8.02
N ASN A 447 -19.36 23.71 -9.08
CA ASN A 447 -20.69 24.33 -9.02
C ASN A 447 -21.80 23.37 -8.51
N GLY A 448 -21.69 22.06 -8.78
CA GLY A 448 -22.73 21.07 -8.49
C GLY A 448 -22.29 19.89 -7.62
N ALA A 449 -21.19 20.02 -6.89
CA ALA A 449 -20.70 18.99 -5.96
C ALA A 449 -20.41 19.59 -4.58
N GLU A 450 -20.52 18.76 -3.54
CA GLU A 450 -20.10 19.11 -2.18
C GLU A 450 -18.59 19.38 -2.10
N ARG A 451 -18.20 20.36 -1.29
CA ARG A 451 -16.81 20.73 -0.99
C ARG A 451 -16.71 21.40 0.37
N ASP A 452 -15.51 21.33 0.95
CA ASP A 452 -15.10 22.15 2.09
C ASP A 452 -13.92 23.04 1.72
N LEU A 453 -13.88 24.23 2.29
CA LEU A 453 -12.80 25.21 2.18
C LEU A 453 -12.21 25.44 3.56
N VAL A 454 -10.97 25.01 3.77
CA VAL A 454 -10.30 25.05 5.07
C VAL A 454 -9.23 26.14 5.05
N ILE A 455 -9.19 27.00 6.07
CA ILE A 455 -8.03 27.84 6.36
C ILE A 455 -7.07 27.05 7.24
N SER A 456 -5.81 26.95 6.83
CA SER A 456 -4.76 26.17 7.51
C SER A 456 -3.48 27.00 7.66
N THR A 457 -2.68 26.75 8.70
CA THR A 457 -1.33 27.31 8.82
C THR A 457 -0.33 26.58 7.92
N ASN A 458 0.85 27.15 7.67
CA ASN A 458 1.94 26.42 7.00
C ASN A 458 2.57 25.30 7.87
N THR A 459 2.15 25.17 9.13
CA THR A 459 2.41 24.03 10.04
C THR A 459 1.28 22.98 10.05
N ASN A 460 0.22 23.20 9.26
CA ASN A 460 -0.97 22.35 9.07
C ASN A 460 -1.96 22.27 10.25
N ASP A 461 -2.07 23.33 11.06
CA ASP A 461 -3.18 23.52 12.02
C ASP A 461 -4.42 24.07 11.31
N GLU A 462 -5.55 23.34 11.34
CA GLU A 462 -6.83 23.81 10.79
C GLU A 462 -7.46 24.92 11.65
N ILE A 463 -7.69 26.08 11.04
CA ILE A 463 -8.21 27.29 11.70
C ILE A 463 -9.73 27.43 11.55
N ALA A 464 -10.27 27.23 10.35
CA ALA A 464 -11.70 27.35 10.05
C ALA A 464 -12.09 26.56 8.79
N VAL A 465 -13.29 25.96 8.74
CA VAL A 465 -13.77 25.09 7.66
C VAL A 465 -15.12 25.60 7.14
N ALA A 466 -15.32 25.78 5.83
CA ALA A 466 -16.57 26.24 5.23
C ALA A 466 -17.09 25.28 4.14
N GLY A 467 -18.21 24.60 4.41
CA GLY A 467 -18.79 23.58 3.52
C GLY A 467 -20.01 24.03 2.70
N TYR A 468 -19.98 23.76 1.38
CA TYR A 468 -21.11 23.99 0.45
C TYR A 468 -21.60 22.69 -0.22
N ASN A 469 -22.82 22.73 -0.79
CA ASN A 469 -23.58 21.63 -1.40
C ASN A 469 -23.86 20.38 -0.52
N LYS A 470 -23.44 20.37 0.77
CA LYS A 470 -23.51 19.29 1.80
C LYS A 470 -24.84 18.53 2.01
N ALA A 471 -25.96 19.00 1.44
CA ALA A 471 -27.29 18.39 1.62
C ALA A 471 -28.34 18.90 0.62
N THR A 472 -28.16 20.15 0.16
CA THR A 472 -29.04 20.87 -0.75
C THR A 472 -28.20 21.72 -1.69
N ASN A 473 -28.62 21.87 -2.95
CA ASN A 473 -27.96 22.75 -3.91
C ASN A 473 -28.04 24.22 -3.46
N ASP A 474 -26.92 24.79 -3.05
CA ASP A 474 -26.77 26.16 -2.54
C ASP A 474 -25.97 27.08 -3.48
N VAL A 475 -25.31 26.53 -4.49
CA VAL A 475 -24.55 27.28 -5.50
C VAL A 475 -25.45 27.83 -6.62
N TYR A 476 -25.26 29.11 -6.97
CA TYR A 476 -25.95 29.81 -8.08
C TYR A 476 -25.07 30.91 -8.71
N GLU A 477 -25.20 31.16 -10.02
CA GLU A 477 -24.41 32.13 -10.82
C GLU A 477 -24.35 33.55 -10.20
N ASN A 478 -23.14 33.92 -9.74
CA ASN A 478 -22.80 35.18 -9.05
C ASN A 478 -23.58 35.44 -7.74
N MET A 479 -24.01 34.40 -7.03
CA MET A 479 -24.62 34.50 -5.70
C MET A 479 -23.65 34.03 -4.62
N GLY A 480 -23.63 34.73 -3.50
CA GLY A 480 -22.83 34.38 -2.33
C GLY A 480 -23.45 33.24 -1.52
N ILE A 481 -22.58 32.40 -0.96
CA ILE A 481 -22.88 31.52 0.18
C ILE A 481 -22.25 32.15 1.41
N PHE A 482 -23.06 32.43 2.43
CA PHE A 482 -22.68 33.24 3.59
C PHE A 482 -22.60 32.40 4.86
N TYR A 483 -21.54 32.62 5.64
CA TYR A 483 -21.20 31.80 6.81
C TYR A 483 -21.16 32.63 8.09
N HIS A 484 -21.71 32.07 9.17
CA HIS A 484 -21.59 32.59 10.52
C HIS A 484 -20.50 31.80 11.28
N PHE A 485 -19.75 32.49 12.13
CA PHE A 485 -18.66 31.92 12.91
C PHE A 485 -19.13 30.84 13.93
N PRO A 486 -18.33 29.78 14.17
CA PRO A 486 -18.58 28.79 15.23
C PRO A 486 -18.21 29.29 16.63
N ILE A 487 -18.69 28.57 17.66
CA ILE A 487 -18.31 28.79 19.06
C ILE A 487 -17.61 27.53 19.62
N GLY A 488 -16.27 27.58 19.69
CA GLY A 488 -15.46 26.46 20.20
C GLY A 488 -15.33 25.29 19.22
N SER A 489 -15.49 25.56 17.93
CA SER A 489 -15.27 24.67 16.78
C SER A 489 -14.57 25.46 15.66
N ASN A 490 -14.06 24.76 14.64
CA ASN A 490 -13.56 25.33 13.39
C ASN A 490 -14.63 25.33 12.26
N GLU A 491 -15.65 24.47 12.37
CA GLU A 491 -16.74 24.30 11.38
C GLU A 491 -17.68 25.53 11.27
N LEU A 492 -17.61 26.24 10.15
CA LEU A 492 -18.40 27.44 9.86
C LEU A 492 -19.84 27.10 9.47
N ILE A 493 -20.76 27.92 9.96
CA ILE A 493 -22.19 27.63 9.91
C ILE A 493 -22.81 28.39 8.75
N LYS A 494 -23.13 27.71 7.65
CA LYS A 494 -23.83 28.32 6.51
C LYS A 494 -25.20 28.85 6.94
N VAL A 495 -25.44 30.14 6.75
CA VAL A 495 -26.68 30.84 7.16
C VAL A 495 -27.53 31.36 6.00
N ARG A 496 -26.93 31.67 4.84
CA ARG A 496 -27.64 32.15 3.64
C ARG A 496 -27.00 31.63 2.36
N ASP A 497 -27.81 31.49 1.32
CA ASP A 497 -27.42 31.23 -0.06
C ASP A 497 -28.38 31.97 -1.03
N ASN A 498 -28.06 31.99 -2.33
CA ASN A 498 -28.91 32.57 -3.38
C ASN A 498 -29.19 34.08 -3.24
N GLU A 499 -28.31 34.82 -2.56
CA GLU A 499 -28.31 36.29 -2.48
C GLU A 499 -27.09 36.88 -3.23
N PRO A 500 -27.17 38.10 -3.78
CA PRO A 500 -26.09 38.66 -4.61
C PRO A 500 -24.78 38.81 -3.84
N ALA A 501 -23.67 38.41 -4.47
CA ALA A 501 -22.35 38.42 -3.86
C ALA A 501 -21.84 39.83 -3.45
N THR A 502 -21.03 39.90 -2.39
CA THR A 502 -20.57 41.14 -1.73
C THR A 502 -19.05 41.23 -1.45
N PRO A 503 -18.15 40.78 -2.36
CA PRO A 503 -16.71 40.66 -2.06
C PRO A 503 -16.06 41.95 -1.53
N GLY A 504 -15.43 41.85 -0.36
CA GLY A 504 -14.81 42.95 0.37
C GLY A 504 -15.79 43.74 1.25
N THR A 505 -16.96 43.20 1.61
CA THR A 505 -17.98 43.87 2.43
C THR A 505 -18.76 42.88 3.29
N VAL A 506 -18.22 42.61 4.49
CA VAL A 506 -18.84 41.70 5.47
C VAL A 506 -20.07 42.32 6.16
N GLU A 507 -21.14 41.55 6.31
CA GLU A 507 -22.32 41.95 7.08
C GLU A 507 -22.16 41.70 8.60
N ALA A 508 -22.79 42.56 9.41
CA ALA A 508 -22.53 42.66 10.85
C ALA A 508 -23.15 41.52 11.70
N ASP A 509 -23.93 40.64 11.08
CA ASP A 509 -24.48 39.40 11.63
C ASP A 509 -23.57 38.18 11.38
N LEU A 510 -22.59 38.29 10.48
CA LEU A 510 -21.65 37.21 10.14
C LEU A 510 -20.36 37.24 10.99
N ILE A 511 -20.17 38.26 11.83
CA ILE A 511 -18.93 38.51 12.58
C ILE A 511 -19.16 38.84 14.07
N PRO A 512 -18.19 38.55 14.96
CA PRO A 512 -18.27 38.89 16.38
C PRO A 512 -18.35 40.40 16.67
N THR A 513 -19.11 40.77 17.70
CA THR A 513 -19.31 42.17 18.16
C THR A 513 -18.02 42.90 18.59
N ASP A 514 -17.06 42.18 19.17
CA ASP A 514 -15.78 42.68 19.68
C ASP A 514 -14.64 41.77 19.17
N LEU A 515 -13.61 42.31 18.51
CA LEU A 515 -12.47 41.56 17.95
C LEU A 515 -11.61 40.84 19.02
N GLN A 516 -11.00 39.71 18.63
CA GLN A 516 -10.10 38.91 19.46
C GLN A 516 -8.82 39.71 19.82
N SER A 517 -8.42 39.68 21.09
CA SER A 517 -7.34 40.52 21.60
C SER A 517 -6.01 39.77 21.76
N ILE A 518 -5.10 39.95 20.82
CA ILE A 518 -3.73 39.40 20.84
C ILE A 518 -2.77 40.36 21.55
N ASP A 519 -1.74 39.84 22.22
CA ASP A 519 -0.64 40.64 22.76
C ASP A 519 0.54 40.62 21.78
N SER A 520 0.73 41.69 21.01
CA SER A 520 1.81 41.81 20.01
C SER A 520 3.23 41.86 20.58
N ASN A 521 3.43 41.57 21.88
CA ASN A 521 4.74 41.35 22.51
C ASN A 521 5.08 39.85 22.70
N THR A 522 4.25 38.91 22.23
CA THR A 522 4.58 37.47 22.18
C THR A 522 5.26 37.12 20.85
N GLU A 523 6.42 36.48 20.95
CA GLU A 523 7.27 36.02 19.84
C GLU A 523 7.55 34.51 20.06
N PRO A 524 7.58 33.65 19.03
CA PRO A 524 7.82 32.21 19.20
C PRO A 524 9.18 31.92 19.87
N VAL A 525 9.25 30.85 20.66
CA VAL A 525 10.48 30.43 21.37
C VAL A 525 11.05 29.18 20.71
N ILE A 526 12.27 29.26 20.18
CA ILE A 526 12.94 28.18 19.43
C ILE A 526 14.11 27.58 20.24
N GLN A 527 14.24 26.24 20.25
CA GLN A 527 15.32 25.49 20.89
C GLN A 527 15.86 24.40 19.93
N ASN A 528 17.17 24.36 19.64
CA ASN A 528 17.77 23.32 18.80
C ASN A 528 17.87 21.98 19.58
N GLN A 529 17.53 20.87 18.91
CA GLN A 529 17.49 19.49 19.45
C GLN A 529 18.33 18.50 18.60
N THR A 530 19.20 18.98 17.71
CA THR A 530 20.09 18.13 16.89
C THR A 530 21.10 17.40 17.78
N GLU A 531 21.20 16.07 17.69
CA GLU A 531 21.89 15.24 18.71
C GLU A 531 23.36 14.90 18.41
N ILE A 532 23.78 14.88 17.14
CA ILE A 532 25.12 14.43 16.73
C ILE A 532 26.18 15.56 16.70
N GLU A 533 27.46 15.20 16.91
CA GLU A 533 28.62 16.13 16.87
C GLU A 533 29.55 15.93 15.65
N SER A 534 29.48 14.80 14.95
CA SER A 534 30.26 14.50 13.73
C SER A 534 29.60 13.44 12.84
N ALA A 535 29.84 13.51 11.53
CA ALA A 535 29.29 12.63 10.49
C ALA A 535 30.33 12.33 9.37
N GLN A 536 30.15 11.25 8.63
CA GLN A 536 30.95 10.92 7.43
C GLN A 536 30.41 11.64 6.18
N SER A 537 31.19 11.68 5.10
CA SER A 537 30.76 12.35 3.86
C SER A 537 29.75 11.48 3.11
N GLY A 538 28.55 12.00 2.83
CA GLY A 538 27.43 11.20 2.31
C GLY A 538 26.62 10.50 3.40
N GLU A 539 27.03 10.59 4.67
CA GLU A 539 26.13 10.35 5.80
C GLU A 539 25.04 11.43 5.81
N LYS A 540 23.90 11.18 6.42
CA LYS A 540 22.64 11.73 5.94
C LYS A 540 21.85 12.24 7.16
N VAL A 541 22.02 13.50 7.54
CA VAL A 541 21.87 13.95 8.93
C VAL A 541 20.59 14.72 9.25
N ASP A 542 20.01 14.46 10.44
CA ASP A 542 18.71 14.98 10.84
C ASP A 542 18.79 16.25 11.72
N ILE A 543 18.18 17.35 11.27
CA ILE A 543 18.27 18.66 11.93
C ILE A 543 16.92 19.03 12.56
N ARG A 544 16.90 19.16 13.89
CA ARG A 544 15.67 19.23 14.70
C ARG A 544 15.63 20.46 15.63
N ALA A 545 14.44 21.03 15.86
CA ALA A 545 14.22 22.09 16.84
C ALA A 545 12.80 22.09 17.44
N THR A 546 12.66 22.42 18.71
CA THR A 546 11.37 22.68 19.37
C THR A 546 10.98 24.16 19.20
N VAL A 547 9.71 24.43 18.89
CA VAL A 547 9.11 25.77 18.81
C VAL A 547 7.84 25.83 19.67
N GLU A 548 7.74 26.83 20.54
CA GLU A 548 6.58 27.09 21.41
C GLU A 548 6.07 28.54 21.21
N ASP A 549 4.75 28.76 21.23
CA ASP A 549 4.11 30.09 21.27
C ASP A 549 2.84 30.04 22.16
N ASP A 550 2.44 31.17 22.76
CA ASP A 550 1.24 31.27 23.63
C ASP A 550 -0.08 31.38 22.83
N PHE A 551 -0.02 31.52 21.50
CA PHE A 551 -1.18 31.68 20.60
C PHE A 551 -1.24 30.60 19.51
N LEU A 552 -0.31 30.58 18.55
CA LEU A 552 -0.12 29.50 17.56
C LEU A 552 1.28 29.58 16.92
N VAL A 553 1.75 28.49 16.30
CA VAL A 553 3.00 28.48 15.51
C VAL A 553 2.59 28.32 14.04
N ALA A 554 2.65 29.41 13.27
CA ALA A 554 2.09 29.48 11.92
C ALA A 554 3.02 28.95 10.83
N ASP A 555 4.33 29.17 11.01
CA ASP A 555 5.36 28.83 10.04
C ASP A 555 6.68 28.55 10.77
N VAL A 556 7.44 27.54 10.31
CA VAL A 556 8.79 27.22 10.81
C VAL A 556 9.68 26.90 9.62
N LYS A 557 10.88 27.49 9.56
CA LYS A 557 11.84 27.32 8.46
C LYS A 557 13.27 27.12 8.95
N LEU A 558 13.91 26.07 8.44
CA LEU A 558 15.34 25.79 8.60
C LEU A 558 16.13 26.42 7.45
N PHE A 559 17.29 26.97 7.76
CA PHE A 559 18.24 27.51 6.80
C PHE A 559 19.60 26.84 6.99
N TYR A 560 20.19 26.29 5.93
CA TYR A 560 21.45 25.54 5.99
C TYR A 560 22.39 25.82 4.81
N LYS A 561 23.66 25.45 4.97
CA LYS A 561 24.71 25.41 3.93
C LYS A 561 25.96 24.66 4.43
N GLY A 562 26.83 24.19 3.53
CA GLY A 562 28.18 23.72 3.88
C GLY A 562 29.13 24.86 4.30
N ALA A 563 30.24 24.56 4.99
CA ALA A 563 31.16 25.57 5.54
C ALA A 563 31.78 26.49 4.48
N GLU A 564 32.24 25.94 3.34
CA GLU A 564 32.83 26.71 2.23
C GLU A 564 31.78 27.46 1.37
N GLU A 565 30.48 27.17 1.53
CA GLU A 565 29.41 27.76 0.71
C GLU A 565 29.08 29.22 1.08
N ALA A 566 28.53 29.96 0.11
CA ALA A 566 28.35 31.41 0.21
C ALA A 566 26.99 31.88 0.76
N ASP A 567 25.91 31.23 0.34
CA ASP A 567 24.52 31.59 0.63
C ASP A 567 23.82 30.44 1.36
N PHE A 568 22.78 30.74 2.14
CA PHE A 568 21.96 29.73 2.83
C PHE A 568 20.79 29.29 1.93
N GLN A 569 20.55 27.98 1.86
CA GLN A 569 19.31 27.40 1.36
C GLN A 569 18.24 27.42 2.48
N SER A 570 16.97 27.14 2.16
CA SER A 570 15.90 27.12 3.15
C SER A 570 14.81 26.10 2.84
N VAL A 571 14.31 25.43 3.89
CA VAL A 571 13.20 24.47 3.83
C VAL A 571 12.20 24.76 4.96
N SER A 572 10.90 24.63 4.70
CA SER A 572 9.87 24.66 5.75
C SER A 572 9.93 23.39 6.57
N LEU A 573 9.84 23.49 7.89
CA LEU A 573 9.84 22.32 8.77
C LEU A 573 8.40 21.89 9.06
N THR A 574 8.14 20.61 8.88
CA THR A 574 6.92 19.96 9.37
C THR A 574 7.04 19.70 10.87
N SER A 575 5.89 19.59 11.53
CA SER A 575 5.79 19.12 12.91
C SER A 575 6.16 17.63 13.00
N GLY A 576 6.95 17.27 14.01
CA GLY A 576 7.29 15.89 14.35
C GLY A 576 6.28 15.25 15.32
N GLU A 577 6.52 14.00 15.71
CA GLU A 577 5.63 13.25 16.62
C GLU A 577 5.48 13.89 18.01
N GLU A 578 6.51 14.61 18.49
CA GLU A 578 6.42 15.38 19.74
C GLU A 578 5.81 16.77 19.49
N THR A 579 4.79 17.15 20.26
CA THR A 579 4.10 18.44 20.11
C THR A 579 5.07 19.62 20.22
N GLY A 580 5.17 20.40 19.14
CA GLY A 580 6.07 21.55 19.05
C GLY A 580 7.49 21.19 18.61
N LEU A 581 7.83 19.92 18.34
CA LEU A 581 9.07 19.55 17.64
C LEU A 581 8.89 19.76 16.14
N PHE A 582 9.93 20.24 15.46
CA PHE A 582 9.98 20.49 14.02
C PHE A 582 11.32 19.98 13.47
N GLN A 583 11.33 19.30 12.32
CA GLN A 583 12.56 18.68 11.79
C GLN A 583 12.63 18.62 10.26
N SER A 584 13.85 18.49 9.73
CA SER A 584 14.15 18.18 8.34
C SER A 584 15.54 17.56 8.23
N THR A 585 15.68 16.60 7.32
CA THR A 585 16.91 15.82 7.12
C THR A 585 17.72 16.34 5.92
N ILE A 586 19.05 16.25 5.98
CA ILE A 586 19.99 16.89 5.05
C ILE A 586 21.24 16.01 4.83
N GLU A 587 21.62 15.72 3.58
CA GLU A 587 22.87 15.01 3.26
C GLU A 587 24.13 15.80 3.70
N PHE A 588 25.06 15.12 4.40
CA PHE A 588 26.28 15.73 4.92
C PHE A 588 27.40 15.77 3.88
N GLY A 589 27.92 16.97 3.65
CA GLY A 589 28.92 17.23 2.61
C GLY A 589 30.34 16.73 2.94
N ASN A 590 31.29 17.18 2.11
CA ASN A 590 32.70 16.86 2.30
C ASN A 590 33.36 17.62 3.48
N ASP A 591 32.73 18.69 3.96
CA ASP A 591 33.20 19.66 4.96
C ASP A 591 32.05 20.00 5.94
N ASP A 592 32.38 20.61 7.09
CA ASP A 592 31.44 20.95 8.18
C ASP A 592 30.12 21.61 7.71
N LEU A 593 28.97 21.21 8.28
CA LEU A 593 27.66 21.80 7.99
C LEU A 593 27.40 23.06 8.85
N GLN A 594 26.60 24.03 8.37
CA GLN A 594 26.18 25.23 9.12
C GLN A 594 24.68 25.51 8.95
N TYR A 595 23.94 25.69 10.05
CA TYR A 595 22.47 25.87 10.01
C TYR A 595 21.89 26.80 11.10
N TYR A 596 20.68 27.35 10.87
CA TYR A 596 19.87 28.12 11.84
C TYR A 596 18.36 28.01 11.53
N PHE A 597 17.50 28.37 12.49
CA PHE A 597 16.03 28.31 12.36
C PHE A 597 15.35 29.68 12.41
N VAL A 598 14.14 29.77 11.85
CA VAL A 598 13.19 30.89 11.93
C VAL A 598 11.78 30.33 12.20
N ALA A 599 10.95 31.02 12.97
CA ALA A 599 9.55 30.66 13.20
C ALA A 599 8.64 31.89 13.31
N SER A 600 7.35 31.74 13.00
CA SER A 600 6.32 32.79 13.06
C SER A 600 5.04 32.36 13.78
N ASN A 601 4.27 33.33 14.27
CA ASN A 601 2.93 33.16 14.86
C ASN A 601 1.82 33.92 14.10
N GLY A 602 2.03 34.28 12.82
CA GLY A 602 1.09 35.09 12.04
C GLY A 602 1.23 36.61 12.23
N PHE A 603 1.96 37.05 13.28
CA PHE A 603 2.16 38.45 13.62
C PHE A 603 3.64 38.83 13.85
N ASN A 604 4.41 37.95 14.50
CA ASN A 604 5.80 38.15 14.93
C ASN A 604 6.68 36.97 14.46
N GLN A 605 8.01 37.19 14.39
CA GLN A 605 8.98 36.19 13.96
C GLN A 605 10.24 36.15 14.84
N THR A 606 10.70 34.94 15.17
CA THR A 606 11.93 34.66 15.91
C THR A 606 12.96 33.98 15.02
N LYS A 607 14.26 34.24 15.25
CA LYS A 607 15.39 33.60 14.55
C LYS A 607 16.50 33.20 15.52
N THR A 608 17.09 32.02 15.33
CA THR A 608 18.18 31.50 16.18
C THR A 608 19.57 32.02 15.78
N GLU A 609 20.56 31.67 16.60
CA GLU A 609 21.98 31.63 16.22
C GLU A 609 22.30 30.42 15.31
N THR A 610 23.57 30.28 14.90
CA THR A 610 24.03 29.30 13.89
C THR A 610 24.92 28.21 14.51
N PHE A 611 24.71 26.96 14.09
CA PHE A 611 25.34 25.74 14.65
C PHE A 611 26.31 25.04 13.65
N THR A 612 27.01 23.97 14.05
CA THR A 612 28.08 23.30 13.24
C THR A 612 28.30 21.81 13.63
N LEU A 613 28.89 20.97 12.74
CA LEU A 613 29.02 19.49 12.81
C LEU A 613 30.33 18.97 12.10
N GLU A 614 31.06 17.94 12.61
CA GLU A 614 32.46 17.52 12.21
C GLU A 614 32.61 16.10 11.52
N LYS A 615 33.81 15.41 11.46
CA LYS A 615 34.15 14.21 10.58
C LYS A 615 35.22 13.15 11.09
N GLU A 616 35.33 11.92 10.51
CA GLU A 616 36.00 10.65 11.06
C GLU A 616 37.27 9.99 10.35
N LYS A 617 37.73 8.73 10.67
CA LYS A 617 39.06 8.07 10.30
C LYS A 617 39.20 6.48 10.32
N ILE A 618 40.16 5.83 9.57
CA ILE A 618 40.48 4.33 9.51
C ILE A 618 41.96 3.86 9.17
N VAL A 619 42.23 2.56 8.82
CA VAL A 619 43.56 1.85 8.57
C VAL A 619 43.66 1.06 7.22
N GLU A 620 44.87 0.83 6.64
CA GLU A 620 45.10 0.45 5.21
C GLU A 620 46.05 -0.76 4.86
N PRO A 621 46.00 -1.31 3.60
CA PRO A 621 46.84 -2.42 3.08
C PRO A 621 48.17 -2.01 2.36
N ALA A 622 49.00 -3.01 2.00
CA ALA A 622 50.29 -2.82 1.32
C ALA A 622 50.20 -2.59 -0.21
N ASN A 623 50.95 -1.62 -0.73
CA ASN A 623 50.97 -1.20 -2.14
C ASN A 623 52.15 -1.81 -2.93
N LEU A 624 51.89 -2.39 -4.12
CA LEU A 624 52.91 -3.07 -4.93
C LEU A 624 53.99 -2.11 -5.49
N GLN A 625 55.25 -2.57 -5.51
CA GLN A 625 56.38 -1.84 -6.11
C GLN A 625 57.28 -2.68 -7.04
N SER A 626 57.47 -3.99 -6.76
CA SER A 626 58.28 -4.89 -7.60
C SER A 626 57.99 -6.37 -7.32
N PRO A 627 58.06 -7.27 -8.32
CA PRO A 627 58.00 -6.98 -9.75
C PRO A 627 56.67 -6.32 -10.12
N GLU A 628 56.61 -5.67 -11.28
CA GLU A 628 55.36 -5.18 -11.86
C GLU A 628 54.38 -6.35 -12.07
N ASN A 629 53.10 -6.17 -11.78
CA ASN A 629 52.13 -7.26 -11.87
C ASN A 629 52.03 -7.76 -13.33
N HIS A 630 52.00 -9.08 -13.51
CA HIS A 630 52.06 -9.78 -14.79
C HIS A 630 53.38 -9.60 -15.58
N ALA A 631 54.47 -9.13 -14.94
CA ALA A 631 55.78 -9.01 -15.59
C ALA A 631 56.30 -10.34 -16.18
N THR A 632 57.00 -10.29 -17.31
CA THR A 632 57.51 -11.46 -18.06
C THR A 632 59.01 -11.35 -18.34
N ASP A 633 59.65 -12.44 -18.79
CA ASP A 633 61.10 -12.50 -19.08
C ASP A 633 62.00 -12.22 -17.86
N LEU A 634 61.53 -12.57 -16.66
CA LEU A 634 62.29 -12.41 -15.42
C LEU A 634 63.31 -13.55 -15.19
N GLU A 635 64.35 -13.26 -14.41
CA GLU A 635 65.34 -14.23 -13.94
C GLU A 635 64.76 -15.15 -12.84
N THR A 636 65.48 -16.21 -12.47
CA THR A 636 65.01 -17.25 -11.52
C THR A 636 65.20 -16.90 -10.04
N ASP A 637 65.79 -15.74 -9.74
CA ASP A 637 65.96 -15.18 -8.40
C ASP A 637 65.51 -13.69 -8.47
N ILE A 638 64.51 -13.27 -7.66
CA ILE A 638 63.76 -12.00 -7.80
C ILE A 638 63.58 -11.32 -6.43
N ASP A 639 63.61 -9.98 -6.39
CA ASP A 639 63.24 -9.18 -5.20
C ASP A 639 61.78 -8.70 -5.29
N LEU A 640 60.97 -9.09 -4.30
CA LEU A 640 59.57 -8.67 -4.10
C LEU A 640 59.55 -7.39 -3.24
N SER A 641 58.78 -6.37 -3.60
CA SER A 641 58.74 -5.09 -2.87
C SER A 641 57.35 -4.45 -2.84
N VAL A 642 57.04 -3.79 -1.72
CA VAL A 642 55.79 -3.06 -1.43
C VAL A 642 56.08 -1.78 -0.62
N THR A 643 55.20 -0.77 -0.64
CA THR A 643 55.15 0.29 0.38
C THR A 643 54.00 0.06 1.37
N ILE A 644 54.12 0.64 2.56
CA ILE A 644 53.23 0.40 3.71
C ILE A 644 52.65 1.74 4.20
N PRO A 645 51.36 2.03 3.97
CA PRO A 645 50.67 3.21 4.53
C PRO A 645 50.63 3.15 6.07
N ASN A 646 50.87 4.29 6.73
CA ASN A 646 50.97 4.35 8.19
C ASN A 646 51.00 5.79 8.76
N GLU A 647 49.95 6.60 8.56
CA GLU A 647 49.93 8.03 8.98
C GLU A 647 50.24 8.26 10.47
N GLU A 648 49.72 7.41 11.37
CA GLU A 648 49.95 7.50 12.83
C GLU A 648 51.34 6.96 13.27
N GLU A 649 52.20 6.55 12.31
CA GLU A 649 53.49 5.87 12.50
C GLU A 649 53.40 4.64 13.45
N GLU A 650 52.40 3.77 13.32
CA GLU A 650 52.14 2.61 14.19
C GLU A 650 53.15 1.44 14.04
N MET A 651 53.04 0.42 14.90
CA MET A 651 53.80 -0.85 14.82
C MET A 651 53.02 -1.88 14.00
N LEU A 652 53.63 -2.45 12.95
CA LEU A 652 53.00 -3.39 12.02
C LEU A 652 53.87 -4.64 11.78
N ASP A 653 53.21 -5.79 11.65
CA ASP A 653 53.76 -7.07 11.21
C ASP A 653 53.37 -7.33 9.75
N VAL A 654 54.34 -7.47 8.85
CA VAL A 654 54.10 -7.68 7.40
C VAL A 654 54.62 -9.03 6.94
N HIS A 655 53.76 -9.85 6.33
CA HIS A 655 54.06 -11.19 5.83
C HIS A 655 54.05 -11.25 4.29
N PHE A 656 54.82 -12.17 3.70
CA PHE A 656 54.81 -12.49 2.26
C PHE A 656 54.60 -13.99 2.04
N TYR A 657 53.80 -14.37 1.04
CA TYR A 657 53.40 -15.76 0.73
C TYR A 657 53.33 -16.02 -0.78
N GLU A 658 53.60 -17.26 -1.20
CA GLU A 658 53.31 -17.76 -2.56
C GLU A 658 51.82 -18.09 -2.71
N GLY A 659 51.30 -18.03 -3.93
CA GLY A 659 49.92 -18.37 -4.28
C GLY A 659 49.82 -19.18 -5.57
N LEU A 660 48.59 -19.59 -5.92
CA LEU A 660 48.25 -20.17 -7.22
C LEU A 660 47.05 -19.40 -7.82
N SER A 661 46.88 -19.45 -9.14
CA SER A 661 45.73 -18.87 -9.83
C SER A 661 45.40 -19.63 -11.11
N ILE A 662 44.12 -19.93 -11.34
CA ILE A 662 43.57 -20.51 -12.58
C ILE A 662 42.70 -19.45 -13.23
N ASN A 663 43.01 -19.00 -14.45
CA ASN A 663 42.41 -17.78 -15.02
C ASN A 663 42.17 -17.83 -16.53
N THR A 664 41.29 -16.94 -17.01
CA THR A 664 40.88 -16.81 -18.43
C THR A 664 42.04 -16.56 -19.40
N ALA A 665 43.12 -15.92 -18.93
CA ALA A 665 44.27 -15.59 -19.76
C ALA A 665 45.21 -16.78 -20.01
N GLN A 666 45.21 -17.80 -19.15
CA GLN A 666 46.14 -18.94 -19.26
C GLN A 666 45.49 -20.32 -19.39
N ASP A 667 44.27 -20.56 -18.86
CA ASP A 667 43.64 -21.88 -18.96
C ASP A 667 42.87 -22.08 -20.28
N GLN A 668 43.06 -23.25 -20.88
CA GLN A 668 42.38 -23.70 -22.09
C GLN A 668 41.27 -24.72 -21.80
N GLN A 669 41.00 -25.03 -20.51
CA GLN A 669 39.97 -25.97 -20.08
C GLN A 669 38.75 -25.30 -19.42
N MET A 670 38.88 -24.04 -18.97
CA MET A 670 37.77 -23.21 -18.50
C MET A 670 36.72 -23.01 -19.61
N LYS A 671 35.47 -23.41 -19.33
CA LYS A 671 34.32 -23.21 -20.24
C LYS A 671 33.55 -21.97 -19.81
N ILE A 672 33.12 -21.13 -20.76
CA ILE A 672 32.32 -19.92 -20.51
C ILE A 672 31.08 -19.98 -21.40
N TYR A 673 29.92 -19.67 -20.84
CA TYR A 673 28.62 -19.68 -21.51
C TYR A 673 27.90 -18.36 -21.28
N LYS A 674 27.02 -17.98 -22.20
CA LYS A 674 26.11 -16.83 -22.05
C LYS A 674 24.67 -17.17 -22.41
N ASN A 675 23.75 -16.52 -21.71
CA ASN A 675 22.33 -16.45 -22.01
C ASN A 675 21.73 -15.20 -21.34
N ALA A 676 20.43 -15.01 -21.46
CA ALA A 676 19.63 -14.32 -20.45
C ALA A 676 18.52 -15.26 -19.94
N VAL A 677 17.92 -14.97 -18.79
CA VAL A 677 16.84 -15.75 -18.14
C VAL A 677 15.89 -14.85 -17.35
N ASP A 678 14.66 -15.26 -17.10
CA ASP A 678 13.68 -14.44 -16.37
C ASP A 678 14.06 -14.13 -14.91
N THR A 679 14.87 -14.98 -14.25
CA THR A 679 15.14 -14.93 -12.79
C THR A 679 16.63 -14.80 -12.46
N GLU A 680 16.99 -13.96 -11.47
CA GLU A 680 18.32 -13.94 -10.87
C GLU A 680 18.36 -14.60 -9.46
N PRO A 681 19.36 -15.46 -9.17
CA PRO A 681 20.09 -16.29 -10.13
C PRO A 681 19.17 -17.42 -10.67
N PRO A 682 19.39 -17.93 -11.89
CA PRO A 682 18.53 -18.97 -12.47
C PRO A 682 18.50 -20.24 -11.62
N ALA A 683 17.30 -20.75 -11.33
CA ALA A 683 17.09 -21.93 -10.47
C ALA A 683 17.81 -23.22 -10.95
N GLU A 684 18.17 -23.32 -12.23
CA GLU A 684 18.98 -24.41 -12.77
C GLU A 684 20.47 -24.04 -12.87
N ARG A 685 21.37 -24.95 -12.47
CA ARG A 685 22.83 -24.82 -12.67
C ARG A 685 23.25 -24.65 -14.14
N VAL A 686 22.43 -25.11 -15.07
CA VAL A 686 22.70 -25.12 -16.51
C VAL A 686 21.40 -24.74 -17.23
N PRO A 687 21.08 -23.43 -17.31
CA PRO A 687 19.77 -22.98 -17.78
C PRO A 687 19.51 -23.31 -19.25
N ALA A 688 18.25 -23.57 -19.59
CA ALA A 688 17.84 -23.88 -20.95
C ALA A 688 18.08 -22.69 -21.89
N GLY A 689 18.89 -22.90 -22.93
CA GLY A 689 19.15 -21.90 -23.99
C GLY A 689 20.61 -21.43 -24.09
N GLU A 690 21.43 -21.68 -23.05
CA GLU A 690 22.79 -21.16 -22.99
C GLU A 690 23.68 -21.51 -24.19
N THR A 691 24.62 -20.61 -24.51
CA THR A 691 25.57 -20.74 -25.62
C THR A 691 27.01 -20.63 -25.14
N GLU A 692 27.82 -21.63 -25.45
CA GLU A 692 29.27 -21.64 -25.15
C GLU A 692 29.99 -20.57 -25.99
N PHE A 693 30.92 -19.85 -25.36
CA PHE A 693 31.75 -18.83 -26.00
C PHE A 693 32.51 -19.42 -27.20
N THR A 694 32.59 -18.66 -28.29
CA THR A 694 33.36 -19.06 -29.47
C THR A 694 34.85 -18.83 -29.24
N GLU A 695 35.71 -19.56 -29.96
CA GLU A 695 37.17 -19.36 -29.89
C GLU A 695 37.59 -17.90 -30.18
N GLU A 696 36.79 -17.17 -30.97
CA GLU A 696 37.04 -15.74 -31.26
C GLU A 696 36.80 -14.84 -30.03
N GLU A 697 35.89 -15.24 -29.13
CA GLU A 697 35.62 -14.55 -27.86
C GLU A 697 36.63 -14.96 -26.77
N TYR A 698 37.11 -16.20 -26.80
CA TYR A 698 38.21 -16.66 -25.95
C TYR A 698 39.54 -15.98 -26.25
N GLU A 699 39.92 -15.80 -27.53
CA GLU A 699 41.17 -15.11 -27.88
C GLU A 699 41.12 -13.63 -27.45
N ILE A 700 39.94 -13.01 -27.38
CA ILE A 700 39.75 -11.66 -26.82
C ILE A 700 40.04 -11.65 -25.31
N LEU A 701 39.50 -12.61 -24.53
CA LEU A 701 39.78 -12.70 -23.08
C LEU A 701 41.22 -13.14 -22.74
N ARG A 702 41.98 -13.63 -23.74
CA ARG A 702 43.41 -13.94 -23.63
C ARG A 702 44.30 -12.72 -23.91
N ASP A 703 43.81 -11.73 -24.67
CA ASP A 703 44.49 -10.45 -24.88
C ASP A 703 44.22 -9.50 -23.69
N SER A 704 44.86 -9.82 -22.56
CA SER A 704 44.55 -9.34 -21.21
C SER A 704 44.89 -7.86 -20.91
N LYS A 705 44.73 -6.98 -21.90
CA LYS A 705 44.92 -5.51 -21.75
C LYS A 705 43.64 -4.72 -22.02
N ASP A 706 42.93 -5.05 -23.07
CA ASP A 706 41.73 -4.31 -23.52
C ASP A 706 40.56 -5.23 -23.90
N GLY A 707 40.73 -6.56 -23.82
CA GLY A 707 39.71 -7.53 -24.21
C GLY A 707 38.53 -7.59 -23.25
N LYS A 708 37.31 -7.33 -23.75
CA LYS A 708 36.05 -7.60 -23.04
C LYS A 708 34.98 -8.21 -23.93
N ILE A 709 34.17 -9.09 -23.35
CA ILE A 709 32.99 -9.71 -23.98
C ILE A 709 31.75 -9.28 -23.22
N THR A 710 30.72 -8.83 -23.93
CA THR A 710 29.52 -8.21 -23.36
C THR A 710 28.26 -8.94 -23.80
N THR A 711 27.32 -9.13 -22.88
CA THR A 711 25.95 -9.61 -23.12
C THR A 711 24.97 -8.64 -22.48
N ASP A 712 24.08 -8.06 -23.29
CA ASP A 712 23.05 -7.10 -22.88
C ASP A 712 21.66 -7.72 -23.01
N ALA A 713 20.68 -7.28 -22.21
CA ALA A 713 19.27 -7.66 -22.31
C ALA A 713 18.32 -6.58 -21.76
N GLU A 714 17.10 -6.55 -22.28
CA GLU A 714 16.06 -5.51 -22.03
C GLU A 714 14.84 -6.10 -21.28
N GLY A 715 15.03 -7.16 -20.49
CA GLY A 715 13.95 -7.84 -19.74
C GLY A 715 14.45 -9.03 -18.93
N GLU A 716 14.95 -10.05 -19.62
CA GLU A 716 15.67 -11.19 -19.03
C GLU A 716 17.02 -10.77 -18.42
N PHE A 717 17.47 -11.39 -17.34
CA PHE A 717 18.77 -11.21 -16.70
C PHE A 717 19.94 -11.86 -17.49
N PRO A 718 20.81 -11.09 -18.15
CA PRO A 718 21.93 -11.59 -18.94
C PRO A 718 23.06 -12.04 -18.03
N TYR A 719 23.65 -13.20 -18.30
CA TYR A 719 24.73 -13.72 -17.47
C TYR A 719 25.89 -14.32 -18.26
N HIS A 720 27.06 -14.36 -17.63
CA HIS A 720 28.17 -15.23 -18.02
C HIS A 720 28.37 -16.33 -16.97
N ARG A 721 28.31 -17.60 -17.39
CA ARG A 721 28.49 -18.79 -16.55
C ARG A 721 29.80 -19.49 -16.89
N PHE A 722 30.59 -19.81 -15.88
CA PHE A 722 31.91 -20.40 -16.00
C PHE A 722 31.92 -21.82 -15.41
N GLU A 723 32.50 -22.79 -16.12
CA GLU A 723 32.84 -24.13 -15.59
C GLU A 723 34.36 -24.25 -15.53
N ILE A 724 34.91 -24.32 -14.31
CA ILE A 724 36.35 -24.16 -14.06
C ILE A 724 36.90 -25.43 -13.42
N PRO A 725 37.78 -26.19 -14.09
CA PRO A 725 38.42 -27.36 -13.50
C PRO A 725 39.58 -26.95 -12.59
N LEU A 726 39.60 -27.47 -11.35
CA LEU A 726 40.62 -27.17 -10.36
C LEU A 726 41.77 -28.20 -10.36
N ASP A 727 42.99 -27.74 -10.07
CA ASP A 727 44.17 -28.59 -10.00
C ASP A 727 44.31 -29.34 -8.64
N GLU A 728 45.19 -30.34 -8.57
CA GLU A 728 45.38 -31.18 -7.38
C GLU A 728 45.80 -30.41 -6.11
N VAL A 729 46.40 -29.21 -6.22
CA VAL A 729 46.85 -28.37 -5.08
C VAL A 729 45.76 -27.40 -4.65
N SER A 730 45.04 -26.79 -5.60
CA SER A 730 43.84 -25.99 -5.30
C SER A 730 42.78 -26.83 -4.58
N LEU A 731 42.58 -28.09 -5.01
CA LEU A 731 41.71 -29.08 -4.35
C LEU A 731 42.20 -29.57 -2.97
N GLN A 732 43.34 -29.09 -2.46
CA GLN A 732 43.86 -29.39 -1.12
C GLN A 732 43.69 -28.22 -0.13
N GLN A 733 43.20 -27.06 -0.56
CA GLN A 733 42.89 -25.95 0.35
C GLN A 733 41.50 -26.11 0.96
N ASN A 734 41.23 -25.41 2.07
CA ASN A 734 39.87 -25.32 2.62
C ASN A 734 38.99 -24.39 1.76
N GLU A 735 39.55 -23.24 1.37
CA GLU A 735 38.93 -22.20 0.54
C GLU A 735 39.76 -21.92 -0.72
N VAL A 736 39.09 -21.37 -1.75
CA VAL A 736 39.72 -20.64 -2.85
C VAL A 736 39.01 -19.31 -3.04
N GLU A 737 39.75 -18.27 -3.41
CA GLU A 737 39.21 -16.97 -3.78
C GLU A 737 38.78 -16.98 -5.25
N ILE A 738 37.60 -16.44 -5.56
CA ILE A 738 37.17 -16.11 -6.92
C ILE A 738 37.43 -14.62 -7.13
N VAL A 739 38.06 -14.25 -8.25
CA VAL A 739 38.20 -12.84 -8.68
C VAL A 739 37.67 -12.71 -10.10
N TRP A 740 36.63 -11.90 -10.29
CA TRP A 740 36.13 -11.50 -11.61
C TRP A 740 36.47 -10.03 -11.86
N GLN A 741 36.71 -9.65 -13.12
CA GLN A 741 36.83 -8.26 -13.54
C GLN A 741 36.00 -8.01 -14.79
N GLY A 742 35.39 -6.84 -14.87
CA GLY A 742 34.44 -6.50 -15.91
C GLY A 742 33.81 -5.13 -15.72
N SER A 743 32.76 -4.84 -16.48
CA SER A 743 31.97 -3.60 -16.37
C SER A 743 30.48 -3.88 -16.58
N SER A 744 29.65 -2.96 -16.13
CA SER A 744 28.22 -2.86 -16.49
C SER A 744 27.93 -1.47 -17.05
N LEU A 745 26.69 -0.99 -16.96
CA LEU A 745 26.33 0.43 -16.99
C LEU A 745 26.71 1.15 -15.68
N GLU A 746 26.24 2.38 -15.49
CA GLU A 746 26.32 3.17 -14.25
C GLU A 746 25.11 2.90 -13.35
N GLY A 747 25.29 2.89 -12.02
CA GLY A 747 24.27 2.56 -11.02
C GLY A 747 23.96 1.06 -10.86
N ARG A 748 24.90 0.17 -11.22
CA ARG A 748 24.57 -1.23 -11.54
C ARG A 748 25.06 -2.27 -10.56
N LYS A 749 24.14 -2.93 -9.85
CA LYS A 749 24.49 -4.15 -9.11
C LYS A 749 24.84 -5.27 -10.09
N VAL A 750 26.11 -5.71 -10.04
CA VAL A 750 26.57 -6.95 -10.67
C VAL A 750 26.93 -7.94 -9.57
N THR A 751 26.29 -9.10 -9.60
CA THR A 751 26.47 -10.14 -8.57
C THR A 751 27.24 -11.34 -9.13
N MET A 752 28.22 -11.84 -8.38
CA MET A 752 28.96 -13.07 -8.67
C MET A 752 28.51 -14.20 -7.75
N TYR A 753 28.11 -15.33 -8.35
CA TYR A 753 27.60 -16.52 -7.67
C TYR A 753 28.51 -17.74 -7.88
N ALA A 754 28.48 -18.70 -6.94
CA ALA A 754 29.02 -20.04 -7.13
C ALA A 754 27.95 -21.11 -6.87
N TRP A 755 28.00 -22.23 -7.60
CA TRP A 755 27.04 -23.33 -7.40
C TRP A 755 27.43 -24.19 -6.20
N ASN A 756 26.61 -24.18 -5.15
CA ASN A 756 26.75 -25.07 -4.01
C ASN A 756 26.08 -26.42 -4.32
N PHE A 757 26.85 -27.50 -4.23
CA PHE A 757 26.37 -28.82 -4.58
C PHE A 757 25.61 -29.56 -3.47
N ASP A 758 25.64 -29.07 -2.24
CA ASP A 758 24.93 -29.67 -1.11
C ASP A 758 23.57 -28.98 -0.86
N SER A 759 23.45 -27.67 -1.12
CA SER A 759 22.15 -26.98 -1.20
C SER A 759 21.48 -27.14 -2.57
N SER A 760 22.26 -27.38 -3.63
CA SER A 760 21.80 -27.37 -5.03
C SER A 760 21.16 -26.03 -5.44
N LYS A 761 21.80 -24.93 -5.03
CA LYS A 761 21.49 -23.54 -5.43
C LYS A 761 22.76 -22.84 -5.95
N TRP A 762 22.57 -21.73 -6.66
CA TRP A 762 23.58 -20.67 -6.74
C TRP A 762 23.58 -19.89 -5.42
N GLU A 763 24.75 -19.54 -4.91
CA GLU A 763 24.93 -18.75 -3.69
C GLU A 763 25.90 -17.60 -4.00
N ILE A 764 25.65 -16.41 -3.44
CA ILE A 764 26.42 -15.20 -3.68
C ILE A 764 27.85 -15.36 -3.13
N VAL A 765 28.82 -14.84 -3.88
CA VAL A 765 30.25 -14.82 -3.53
C VAL A 765 30.73 -13.39 -3.30
N ASP A 766 30.31 -12.45 -4.14
CA ASP A 766 30.54 -11.00 -4.00
C ASP A 766 29.61 -10.21 -4.93
N PHE A 767 29.41 -8.91 -4.67
CA PHE A 767 28.69 -7.98 -5.57
C PHE A 767 29.21 -6.55 -5.48
N LEU A 768 28.96 -5.74 -6.50
CA LEU A 768 29.30 -4.31 -6.51
C LEU A 768 28.26 -3.53 -7.32
N VAL A 769 27.91 -2.32 -6.85
CA VAL A 769 27.12 -1.34 -7.61
C VAL A 769 28.08 -0.46 -8.40
N ALA A 770 28.02 -0.49 -9.73
CA ALA A 770 29.02 0.15 -10.59
C ALA A 770 28.84 1.67 -10.69
N ASP A 771 29.80 2.44 -10.17
CA ASP A 771 29.80 3.91 -10.20
C ASP A 771 29.96 4.52 -11.62
N SER A 772 30.23 3.69 -12.65
CA SER A 772 30.36 4.07 -14.07
C SER A 772 30.54 2.85 -14.98
N GLU A 773 30.55 3.03 -16.31
CA GLU A 773 30.89 1.98 -17.31
C GLU A 773 32.38 1.53 -17.30
N GLU A 774 33.21 2.01 -16.37
CA GLU A 774 34.61 1.60 -16.24
C GLU A 774 34.77 0.18 -15.66
N ILE A 775 36.00 -0.35 -15.69
CA ILE A 775 36.28 -1.72 -15.23
C ILE A 775 36.44 -1.76 -13.70
N PHE A 776 35.60 -2.57 -13.04
CA PHE A 776 35.69 -2.90 -11.62
C PHE A 776 36.06 -4.38 -11.40
N SER A 777 35.99 -4.86 -10.16
CA SER A 777 36.32 -6.25 -9.80
C SER A 777 35.44 -6.77 -8.67
N LEU A 778 35.09 -8.06 -8.73
CA LEU A 778 34.38 -8.81 -7.69
C LEU A 778 35.29 -9.89 -7.11
N LYS A 779 35.25 -10.13 -5.80
CA LYS A 779 36.27 -10.88 -5.05
C LYS A 779 35.76 -11.53 -3.75
N GLY A 780 35.62 -12.86 -3.70
CA GLY A 780 35.17 -13.58 -2.50
C GLY A 780 35.75 -14.99 -2.33
N GLU A 781 35.83 -15.49 -1.09
CA GLU A 781 36.43 -16.79 -0.73
C GLU A 781 35.36 -17.90 -0.55
N VAL A 782 35.52 -19.06 -1.19
CA VAL A 782 34.53 -20.16 -1.21
C VAL A 782 35.13 -21.51 -0.78
N HIS A 783 34.40 -22.28 0.05
CA HIS A 783 34.86 -23.57 0.58
C HIS A 783 34.85 -24.71 -0.47
N ILE A 784 36.00 -25.35 -0.68
CA ILE A 784 36.18 -26.46 -1.64
C ILE A 784 35.20 -27.63 -1.38
N GLU A 785 34.83 -27.89 -0.12
CA GLU A 785 33.91 -28.99 0.21
C GLU A 785 32.45 -28.77 -0.24
N ASN A 786 32.02 -27.54 -0.52
CA ASN A 786 30.64 -27.22 -0.90
C ASN A 786 30.49 -26.94 -2.41
N TYR A 787 31.38 -26.11 -2.96
CA TYR A 787 31.23 -25.53 -4.32
C TYR A 787 31.91 -26.36 -5.43
N VAL A 788 32.54 -27.50 -5.09
CA VAL A 788 33.28 -28.33 -6.05
C VAL A 788 32.76 -29.77 -6.08
N ARG A 789 32.39 -30.28 -7.25
CA ARG A 789 32.15 -31.72 -7.48
C ARG A 789 32.81 -32.17 -8.78
N ASP A 790 33.27 -33.42 -8.80
CA ASP A 790 34.07 -34.02 -9.89
C ASP A 790 35.30 -33.19 -10.34
N GLY A 791 35.81 -32.30 -9.46
CA GLY A 791 36.95 -31.42 -9.71
C GLY A 791 36.61 -30.09 -10.39
N VAL A 792 35.33 -29.75 -10.54
CA VAL A 792 34.85 -28.52 -11.22
C VAL A 792 34.06 -27.63 -10.26
N ILE A 793 34.42 -26.34 -10.21
CA ILE A 793 33.58 -25.27 -9.66
C ILE A 793 32.77 -24.62 -10.79
N ASN A 794 31.54 -24.18 -10.48
CA ASN A 794 30.71 -23.41 -11.41
C ASN A 794 30.51 -22.01 -10.82
N VAL A 795 30.70 -20.98 -11.64
CA VAL A 795 30.55 -19.56 -11.27
C VAL A 795 29.56 -18.90 -12.25
N LEU A 796 28.81 -17.88 -11.83
CA LEU A 796 27.89 -17.11 -12.67
C LEU A 796 27.96 -15.63 -12.30
N VAL A 797 27.84 -14.72 -13.28
CA VAL A 797 27.85 -13.25 -13.07
C VAL A 797 26.70 -12.61 -13.88
N GLN A 798 25.90 -11.71 -13.27
CA GLN A 798 24.57 -11.24 -13.74
C GLN A 798 24.29 -9.73 -13.40
N ASP A 799 23.23 -9.10 -13.95
CA ASP A 799 22.94 -7.61 -13.92
C ASP A 799 21.43 -7.24 -14.22
N GLU A 800 20.89 -6.04 -13.87
CA GLU A 800 19.48 -5.84 -13.39
C GLU A 800 18.57 -4.59 -13.85
N ILE A 801 17.54 -4.77 -14.73
CA ILE A 801 16.25 -4.04 -15.11
C ILE A 801 16.14 -3.45 -16.62
N PRO A 802 14.96 -3.09 -17.24
CA PRO A 802 14.75 -2.55 -18.64
C PRO A 802 15.21 -1.13 -19.09
N PRO A 803 14.47 -0.13 -19.68
CA PRO A 803 13.01 0.22 -19.77
C PRO A 803 12.35 -0.16 -21.14
N ARG A 804 11.16 0.26 -21.62
CA ARG A 804 10.06 1.27 -21.35
C ARG A 804 8.81 0.80 -22.17
N GLU A 805 7.56 1.32 -22.22
CA GLU A 805 6.87 2.58 -21.87
C GLU A 805 5.32 2.33 -21.94
N GLU A 806 4.47 3.12 -21.25
CA GLU A 806 2.97 3.03 -21.18
C GLU A 806 2.40 1.85 -20.32
N TYR A 807 2.52 1.98 -18.98
CA TYR A 807 2.10 1.05 -17.89
C TYR A 807 2.54 -0.41 -18.06
N ASP A 808 3.63 -0.78 -17.39
CA ASP A 808 4.38 -2.00 -17.66
C ASP A 808 3.61 -3.29 -17.28
N TYR A 809 3.03 -3.37 -16.08
CA TYR A 809 2.25 -4.53 -15.61
C TYR A 809 1.38 -4.22 -14.38
N SER A 810 0.55 -5.18 -13.96
CA SER A 810 -0.33 -5.06 -12.78
C SER A 810 -0.25 -6.26 -11.83
N PHE A 811 -0.54 -6.00 -10.55
CA PHE A 811 -0.90 -7.02 -9.56
C PHE A 811 -2.34 -6.78 -9.07
N VAL A 812 -3.01 -7.84 -8.60
CA VAL A 812 -4.34 -7.74 -7.98
C VAL A 812 -4.29 -8.24 -6.54
N TRP A 813 -5.00 -7.60 -5.62
CA TRP A 813 -5.00 -7.97 -4.21
C TRP A 813 -6.42 -8.11 -3.64
N LEU A 814 -6.69 -9.34 -3.18
CA LEU A 814 -7.90 -9.79 -2.50
C LEU A 814 -7.66 -9.86 -0.98
N SER A 815 -8.69 -9.60 -0.19
CA SER A 815 -8.65 -9.83 1.26
C SER A 815 -10.04 -10.11 1.79
N ASP A 816 -10.14 -10.81 2.92
CA ASP A 816 -11.33 -10.86 3.77
C ASP A 816 -12.61 -11.28 3.01
N THR A 817 -12.49 -12.32 2.16
CA THR A 817 -13.55 -12.82 1.27
C THR A 817 -14.62 -13.65 1.99
N GLN A 818 -14.58 -13.70 3.32
CA GLN A 818 -15.43 -14.48 4.21
C GLN A 818 -16.93 -14.32 3.97
N PHE A 819 -17.42 -13.11 3.71
CA PHE A 819 -18.82 -12.86 3.45
C PHE A 819 -19.24 -13.24 2.02
N TYR A 820 -18.29 -13.27 1.08
CA TYR A 820 -18.56 -13.82 -0.25
C TYR A 820 -18.74 -15.33 -0.16
N THR A 821 -17.85 -16.08 0.50
CA THR A 821 -18.02 -17.54 0.65
C THR A 821 -19.18 -17.94 1.55
N GLU A 822 -19.59 -17.11 2.51
CA GLU A 822 -20.76 -17.37 3.35
C GLU A 822 -22.11 -16.99 2.71
N VAL A 823 -22.23 -15.78 2.14
CA VAL A 823 -23.51 -15.12 1.80
C VAL A 823 -23.60 -14.65 0.35
N PHE A 824 -22.50 -14.18 -0.24
CA PHE A 824 -22.47 -13.53 -1.57
C PHE A 824 -21.48 -14.20 -2.54
N PRO A 825 -21.59 -15.52 -2.83
CA PRO A 825 -20.58 -16.24 -3.61
C PRO A 825 -20.49 -15.75 -5.05
N GLU A 826 -21.51 -15.03 -5.55
CA GLU A 826 -21.45 -14.39 -6.86
C GLU A 826 -20.35 -13.33 -6.96
N LEU A 827 -19.95 -12.71 -5.85
CA LEU A 827 -18.92 -11.66 -5.82
C LEU A 827 -17.51 -12.24 -6.00
N TYR A 828 -17.18 -13.30 -5.26
CA TYR A 828 -15.89 -13.98 -5.39
C TYR A 828 -15.74 -14.66 -6.76
N GLU A 829 -16.81 -15.27 -7.27
CA GLU A 829 -16.84 -15.80 -8.64
C GLU A 829 -16.61 -14.68 -9.67
N SER A 830 -17.22 -13.50 -9.47
CA SER A 830 -17.03 -12.35 -10.34
C SER A 830 -15.59 -11.80 -10.32
N GLN A 831 -14.94 -11.77 -9.16
CA GLN A 831 -13.53 -11.35 -9.01
C GLN A 831 -12.58 -12.27 -9.79
N VAL A 832 -12.59 -13.57 -9.51
CA VAL A 832 -11.63 -14.50 -10.14
C VAL A 832 -11.84 -14.65 -11.66
N ASN A 833 -13.09 -14.58 -12.15
CA ASN A 833 -13.35 -14.59 -13.59
C ASN A 833 -12.87 -13.30 -14.26
N TRP A 834 -13.06 -12.12 -13.64
CA TRP A 834 -12.56 -10.86 -14.19
C TRP A 834 -11.03 -10.84 -14.26
N ILE A 835 -10.33 -11.34 -13.23
CA ILE A 835 -8.87 -11.45 -13.24
C ILE A 835 -8.39 -12.29 -14.43
N VAL A 836 -9.04 -13.41 -14.71
CA VAL A 836 -8.71 -14.26 -15.88
C VAL A 836 -9.07 -13.59 -17.20
N ASP A 837 -10.25 -12.97 -17.32
CA ASP A 837 -10.68 -12.26 -18.54
C ASP A 837 -9.84 -11.00 -18.83
N LYS A 838 -9.19 -10.41 -17.82
CA LYS A 838 -8.34 -9.22 -17.93
C LYS A 838 -6.83 -9.48 -17.89
N LYS A 839 -6.38 -10.71 -17.62
CA LYS A 839 -4.96 -11.08 -17.52
C LYS A 839 -4.11 -10.51 -18.66
N ASP A 840 -4.51 -10.77 -19.90
CA ASP A 840 -3.83 -10.32 -21.13
C ASP A 840 -4.06 -8.83 -21.46
N GLU A 841 -5.03 -8.16 -20.82
CA GLU A 841 -5.42 -6.77 -21.10
C GLU A 841 -4.78 -5.77 -20.14
N LEU A 842 -4.62 -6.14 -18.87
CA LEU A 842 -4.00 -5.34 -17.80
C LEU A 842 -2.61 -5.88 -17.40
N ASN A 843 -2.12 -6.91 -18.10
CA ASN A 843 -0.85 -7.59 -17.87
C ASN A 843 -0.70 -8.01 -16.39
N ILE A 844 -1.62 -8.87 -15.92
CA ILE A 844 -1.74 -9.27 -14.51
C ILE A 844 -0.77 -10.41 -14.19
N GLU A 845 0.31 -10.08 -13.49
CA GLU A 845 1.42 -10.99 -13.19
C GLU A 845 1.30 -11.71 -11.83
N TYR A 846 0.53 -11.15 -10.88
CA TYR A 846 0.32 -11.78 -9.58
C TYR A 846 -1.04 -11.45 -8.92
N VAL A 847 -1.51 -12.38 -8.09
CA VAL A 847 -2.69 -12.19 -7.22
C VAL A 847 -2.35 -12.49 -5.75
N PHE A 848 -2.55 -11.51 -4.88
CA PHE A 848 -2.41 -11.65 -3.42
C PHE A 848 -3.75 -12.01 -2.76
N HIS A 849 -3.76 -12.87 -1.74
CA HIS A 849 -4.92 -13.05 -0.86
C HIS A 849 -4.52 -13.09 0.64
N THR A 850 -4.86 -12.02 1.38
CA THR A 850 -4.44 -11.78 2.77
C THR A 850 -5.38 -12.36 3.85
N GLY A 851 -5.93 -13.55 3.60
CA GLY A 851 -6.69 -14.33 4.58
C GLY A 851 -8.18 -14.02 4.72
N ASP A 852 -8.78 -14.64 5.74
CA ASP A 852 -10.21 -14.85 5.97
C ASP A 852 -10.98 -15.20 4.70
N ILE A 853 -10.66 -16.39 4.21
CA ILE A 853 -11.26 -17.00 3.03
C ILE A 853 -12.70 -17.49 3.34
N VAL A 854 -12.97 -17.89 4.59
CA VAL A 854 -14.29 -18.36 5.05
C VAL A 854 -14.74 -17.67 6.34
N ASN A 855 -16.03 -17.34 6.50
CA ASN A 855 -16.53 -16.71 7.74
C ASN A 855 -16.62 -17.67 8.94
N THR A 856 -16.61 -18.98 8.72
CA THR A 856 -16.56 -19.94 9.83
C THR A 856 -15.83 -21.21 9.40
N TYR A 857 -14.64 -21.44 9.96
CA TYR A 857 -13.74 -22.57 9.67
C TYR A 857 -14.42 -23.96 9.54
N ASN A 858 -15.53 -24.23 10.24
CA ASN A 858 -16.22 -25.53 10.21
C ASN A 858 -17.45 -25.61 9.28
N GLN A 859 -17.80 -24.55 8.56
CA GLN A 859 -18.83 -24.54 7.53
C GLN A 859 -18.23 -24.97 6.19
N MET A 860 -18.13 -26.29 5.98
CA MET A 860 -17.41 -26.87 4.84
C MET A 860 -17.83 -26.36 3.45
N TYR A 861 -19.07 -25.87 3.29
CA TYR A 861 -19.53 -25.31 2.02
C TYR A 861 -18.79 -24.02 1.62
N GLN A 862 -18.33 -23.23 2.59
CA GLN A 862 -17.57 -21.99 2.36
C GLN A 862 -16.20 -22.33 1.75
N TRP A 863 -15.56 -23.40 2.27
CA TRP A 863 -14.34 -23.97 1.69
C TRP A 863 -14.55 -24.59 0.31
N GLU A 864 -15.68 -25.28 0.08
CA GLU A 864 -16.01 -25.84 -1.23
C GLU A 864 -16.18 -24.74 -2.30
N PHE A 865 -16.70 -23.55 -1.93
CA PHE A 865 -16.71 -22.38 -2.82
C PHE A 865 -15.32 -21.76 -3.01
N ALA A 866 -14.57 -21.52 -1.93
CA ALA A 866 -13.20 -20.98 -2.00
C ALA A 866 -12.28 -21.83 -2.91
N ASP A 867 -12.35 -23.15 -2.76
CA ASP A 867 -11.60 -24.12 -3.57
C ASP A 867 -11.97 -24.02 -5.06
N GLN A 868 -13.27 -23.96 -5.36
CA GLN A 868 -13.78 -23.81 -6.71
C GLN A 868 -13.33 -22.48 -7.37
N TYR A 869 -13.36 -21.38 -6.62
CA TYR A 869 -13.07 -20.05 -7.16
C TYR A 869 -11.57 -19.78 -7.31
N MET A 870 -10.74 -20.09 -6.31
CA MET A 870 -9.28 -19.95 -6.48
C MET A 870 -8.72 -20.90 -7.55
N LYS A 871 -9.37 -22.04 -7.81
CA LYS A 871 -9.01 -22.92 -8.93
C LYS A 871 -9.21 -22.28 -10.32
N ILE A 872 -10.03 -21.25 -10.46
CA ILE A 872 -10.17 -20.54 -11.75
C ILE A 872 -8.85 -19.83 -12.12
N LEU A 873 -8.07 -19.36 -11.13
CA LEU A 873 -6.74 -18.81 -11.34
C LEU A 873 -5.73 -19.90 -11.77
N GLU A 874 -5.74 -21.06 -11.10
CA GLU A 874 -4.89 -22.21 -11.46
C GLU A 874 -5.13 -22.70 -12.88
N ASP A 875 -6.40 -22.89 -13.27
CA ASP A 875 -6.77 -23.45 -14.58
C ASP A 875 -6.54 -22.43 -15.73
N ALA A 876 -6.14 -21.19 -15.40
CA ALA A 876 -5.76 -20.11 -16.31
C ALA A 876 -4.26 -19.72 -16.20
N ASP A 877 -3.44 -20.54 -15.51
CA ASP A 877 -2.02 -20.31 -15.25
C ASP A 877 -1.74 -18.90 -14.66
N VAL A 878 -2.61 -18.38 -13.78
CA VAL A 878 -2.43 -17.10 -13.07
C VAL A 878 -1.70 -17.36 -11.74
N PRO A 879 -0.48 -16.80 -11.54
CA PRO A 879 0.24 -16.91 -10.27
C PRO A 879 -0.50 -16.25 -9.10
N TYR A 880 -0.57 -16.94 -7.95
CA TYR A 880 -1.18 -16.40 -6.74
C TYR A 880 -0.64 -17.06 -5.46
N GLY A 881 -0.73 -16.32 -4.34
CA GLY A 881 -0.43 -16.82 -3.00
C GLY A 881 -1.52 -16.43 -2.00
N VAL A 882 -1.68 -17.24 -0.95
CA VAL A 882 -2.80 -17.13 0.01
C VAL A 882 -2.43 -17.58 1.42
N LEU A 883 -2.80 -16.80 2.43
CA LEU A 883 -2.61 -17.12 3.86
C LEU A 883 -3.94 -17.40 4.57
N ALA A 884 -3.87 -17.90 5.81
CA ALA A 884 -5.05 -18.11 6.66
C ALA A 884 -5.27 -16.95 7.65
N GLY A 885 -6.50 -16.44 7.72
CA GLY A 885 -6.94 -15.50 8.75
C GLY A 885 -7.44 -16.17 10.04
N ASN A 886 -8.22 -15.45 10.85
CA ASN A 886 -8.74 -15.96 12.13
C ASN A 886 -10.10 -16.68 12.02
N HIS A 887 -10.89 -16.42 10.98
CA HIS A 887 -12.12 -17.16 10.67
C HIS A 887 -11.82 -18.48 9.93
N ASP A 888 -10.67 -18.57 9.24
CA ASP A 888 -10.15 -19.77 8.57
C ASP A 888 -9.72 -20.91 9.50
N ILE A 889 -9.55 -20.63 10.80
CA ILE A 889 -8.97 -21.57 11.77
C ILE A 889 -9.84 -21.77 13.01
N GLN A 890 -9.69 -22.93 13.65
CA GLN A 890 -10.30 -23.13 14.95
C GLN A 890 -9.50 -22.38 16.03
N LEU A 891 -9.97 -21.23 16.51
CA LEU A 891 -9.28 -20.47 17.56
C LEU A 891 -9.40 -21.09 18.98
N ARG A 892 -10.41 -21.94 19.23
CA ARG A 892 -10.72 -22.48 20.57
C ARG A 892 -11.28 -23.91 20.49
N PRO A 893 -10.94 -24.83 21.43
CA PRO A 893 -10.18 -24.60 22.66
C PRO A 893 -8.65 -24.56 22.49
N GLU A 894 -8.15 -25.05 21.35
CA GLU A 894 -6.75 -25.06 20.93
C GLU A 894 -6.73 -24.61 19.45
N ILE A 895 -5.62 -24.05 18.98
CA ILE A 895 -5.48 -23.57 17.59
C ILE A 895 -5.35 -24.75 16.63
N ASP A 896 -6.23 -24.83 15.62
CA ASP A 896 -6.19 -25.88 14.57
C ASP A 896 -6.40 -25.29 13.16
N TYR A 897 -5.44 -25.57 12.27
CA TYR A 897 -5.40 -25.18 10.86
C TYR A 897 -5.89 -26.30 9.92
N THR A 898 -6.36 -27.44 10.43
CA THR A 898 -6.66 -28.66 9.65
C THR A 898 -7.52 -28.45 8.41
N ASN A 899 -8.46 -27.51 8.41
CA ASN A 899 -9.31 -27.24 7.25
C ASN A 899 -8.57 -26.40 6.20
N TYR A 900 -7.97 -25.26 6.57
CA TYR A 900 -7.05 -24.51 5.69
C TYR A 900 -5.98 -25.42 5.08
N TYR A 901 -5.34 -26.28 5.87
CA TYR A 901 -4.36 -27.27 5.42
C TYR A 901 -4.88 -28.31 4.43
N ALA A 902 -6.19 -28.55 4.37
CA ALA A 902 -6.82 -29.51 3.45
C ALA A 902 -7.17 -28.88 2.09
N TYR A 903 -7.34 -27.56 2.02
CA TYR A 903 -7.71 -26.82 0.80
C TYR A 903 -6.56 -25.99 0.24
N PHE A 904 -5.76 -25.33 1.07
CA PHE A 904 -4.66 -24.44 0.68
C PHE A 904 -3.32 -24.84 1.30
N GLY A 905 -3.10 -26.16 1.49
CA GLY A 905 -1.82 -26.72 1.94
C GLY A 905 -0.73 -26.76 0.88
N GLU A 906 0.49 -27.13 1.29
CA GLU A 906 1.72 -27.13 0.46
C GLU A 906 1.57 -27.98 -0.80
N ASP A 907 0.88 -29.13 -0.72
CA ASP A 907 0.59 -30.02 -1.87
C ASP A 907 -0.15 -29.33 -3.04
N ARG A 908 -0.80 -28.17 -2.83
CA ARG A 908 -1.46 -27.36 -3.89
C ARG A 908 -0.48 -26.49 -4.68
N PHE A 909 0.60 -26.04 -4.03
CA PHE A 909 1.53 -25.04 -4.56
C PHE A 909 2.92 -25.57 -4.89
N LEU A 910 3.34 -26.70 -4.30
CA LEU A 910 4.67 -27.34 -4.43
C LEU A 910 5.14 -27.66 -5.87
N HIS A 911 4.29 -27.48 -6.88
CA HIS A 911 4.60 -27.71 -8.30
C HIS A 911 4.42 -26.45 -9.18
N GLN A 912 4.09 -25.30 -8.59
CA GLN A 912 4.07 -24.01 -9.27
C GLN A 912 5.50 -23.47 -9.43
N PRO A 913 5.84 -22.81 -10.55
CA PRO A 913 7.22 -22.39 -10.82
C PRO A 913 7.71 -21.27 -9.89
N TYR A 914 6.78 -20.48 -9.35
CA TYR A 914 7.07 -19.37 -8.43
C TYR A 914 7.18 -19.79 -6.95
N TYR A 915 6.71 -20.98 -6.56
CA TYR A 915 6.62 -21.37 -5.14
C TYR A 915 7.99 -21.68 -4.54
N GLY A 916 8.53 -20.76 -3.74
CA GLY A 916 9.88 -20.81 -3.19
C GLY A 916 10.03 -21.73 -1.98
N GLY A 917 9.03 -21.78 -1.09
CA GLY A 917 9.05 -22.67 0.07
C GLY A 917 7.94 -22.44 1.10
N SER A 918 7.85 -23.34 2.09
CA SER A 918 6.70 -23.45 3.00
C SER A 918 7.08 -23.48 4.49
N TYR A 919 6.25 -22.85 5.33
CA TYR A 919 6.23 -22.98 6.79
C TYR A 919 4.97 -23.73 7.23
N GLN A 920 5.15 -24.91 7.85
CA GLN A 920 4.08 -25.71 8.44
C GLN A 920 2.89 -25.93 7.47
N ASN A 921 3.13 -26.52 6.29
CA ASN A 921 2.10 -26.82 5.28
C ASN A 921 1.30 -25.57 4.87
N ASN A 922 1.97 -24.58 4.28
CA ASN A 922 1.42 -23.30 3.82
C ASN A 922 0.82 -22.37 4.90
N ARG A 923 1.08 -22.62 6.20
CA ARG A 923 0.72 -21.65 7.26
C ARG A 923 1.48 -20.33 7.08
N GLY A 924 2.73 -20.43 6.65
CA GLY A 924 3.39 -19.40 5.87
C GLY A 924 3.97 -20.03 4.61
N HIS A 925 4.28 -19.22 3.61
CA HIS A 925 4.99 -19.61 2.39
C HIS A 925 5.65 -18.39 1.77
N TYR A 926 6.48 -18.60 0.75
CA TYR A 926 6.97 -17.49 -0.05
C TYR A 926 7.09 -17.86 -1.51
N ASP A 927 6.88 -16.86 -2.35
CA ASP A 927 6.86 -16.95 -3.80
C ASP A 927 7.90 -16.02 -4.41
N LEU A 928 8.54 -16.45 -5.49
CA LEU A 928 9.58 -15.72 -6.22
C LEU A 928 9.08 -15.44 -7.64
N ILE A 929 8.99 -14.17 -8.00
CA ILE A 929 8.51 -13.71 -9.31
C ILE A 929 9.46 -12.64 -9.84
N SER A 930 9.52 -12.53 -11.15
CA SER A 930 10.34 -11.58 -11.88
C SER A 930 9.46 -10.96 -12.96
N SER A 931 9.30 -9.64 -12.96
CA SER A 931 8.37 -8.95 -13.86
C SER A 931 8.99 -7.68 -14.42
N HIS A 932 9.00 -7.58 -15.75
CA HIS A 932 9.43 -6.40 -16.51
C HIS A 932 10.77 -5.83 -16.00
N GLY A 933 11.66 -6.73 -15.59
CA GLY A 933 12.97 -6.43 -15.03
C GLY A 933 13.14 -6.69 -13.55
N MET A 934 12.18 -6.23 -12.74
CA MET A 934 12.22 -6.23 -11.28
C MET A 934 12.04 -7.63 -10.70
N ASP A 935 12.83 -7.94 -9.67
CA ASP A 935 12.78 -9.21 -8.95
C ASP A 935 12.04 -9.05 -7.62
N PHE A 936 11.00 -9.87 -7.43
CA PHE A 936 10.11 -9.83 -6.26
C PHE A 936 10.26 -11.08 -5.38
N ILE A 937 9.95 -10.92 -4.09
CA ILE A 937 9.66 -12.01 -3.17
C ILE A 937 8.38 -11.72 -2.36
N MET A 938 7.37 -12.57 -2.51
CA MET A 938 6.08 -12.42 -1.84
C MET A 938 6.07 -13.34 -0.62
N VAL A 939 6.20 -12.81 0.60
CA VAL A 939 6.31 -13.63 1.84
C VAL A 939 5.00 -13.59 2.61
N TYR A 940 4.37 -14.75 2.81
CA TYR A 940 3.07 -14.90 3.46
C TYR A 940 3.19 -15.51 4.85
N MET A 941 2.41 -14.99 5.82
CA MET A 941 2.27 -15.61 7.14
C MET A 941 0.85 -15.46 7.71
N GLY A 942 0.21 -16.60 7.94
CA GLY A 942 -1.13 -16.70 8.53
C GLY A 942 -1.20 -16.40 10.02
N TRP A 943 -2.43 -16.34 10.53
CA TRP A 943 -2.82 -15.80 11.84
C TRP A 943 -1.81 -15.99 12.99
N GLN A 944 -1.44 -14.83 13.57
CA GLN A 944 -0.63 -14.66 14.78
C GLN A 944 0.61 -15.57 14.80
N PRO A 945 1.69 -15.21 14.05
CA PRO A 945 2.92 -15.98 14.03
C PRO A 945 3.55 -16.08 15.42
N ASP A 946 4.04 -17.28 15.73
CA ASP A 946 4.85 -17.53 16.92
C ASP A 946 6.32 -17.15 16.68
N GLU A 947 7.16 -17.24 17.72
CA GLU A 947 8.60 -16.99 17.62
C GLU A 947 9.27 -17.76 16.47
N ASN A 948 8.78 -18.98 16.17
CA ASN A 948 9.30 -19.79 15.06
C ASN A 948 8.84 -19.28 13.67
N GLY A 949 7.64 -18.70 13.56
CA GLY A 949 7.13 -18.10 12.32
C GLY A 949 7.83 -16.79 11.99
N ILE A 950 8.02 -15.92 12.98
CA ILE A 950 8.80 -14.67 12.85
C ILE A 950 10.26 -14.97 12.50
N LYS A 951 10.87 -15.94 13.17
CA LYS A 951 12.23 -16.39 12.83
C LYS A 951 12.32 -16.96 11.41
N TRP A 952 11.31 -17.71 10.96
CA TRP A 952 11.27 -18.24 9.61
C TRP A 952 11.12 -17.15 8.54
N MET A 953 10.32 -16.10 8.78
CA MET A 953 10.22 -14.97 7.84
C MET A 953 11.56 -14.26 7.65
N ASN A 954 12.29 -13.98 8.74
CA ASN A 954 13.67 -13.46 8.66
C ASN A 954 14.62 -14.42 7.92
N GLU A 955 14.55 -15.72 8.21
CA GLU A 955 15.37 -16.73 7.52
C GLU A 955 15.04 -16.86 6.02
N VAL A 956 13.86 -16.41 5.57
CA VAL A 956 13.48 -16.33 4.16
C VAL A 956 13.93 -15.01 3.53
N LEU A 957 13.62 -13.86 4.15
CA LEU A 957 13.97 -12.54 3.61
C LEU A 957 15.49 -12.39 3.44
N ALA A 958 16.27 -12.81 4.43
CA ALA A 958 17.74 -12.81 4.38
C ALA A 958 18.36 -13.82 3.40
N GLN A 959 17.57 -14.69 2.74
CA GLN A 959 18.04 -15.49 1.58
C GLN A 959 17.92 -14.73 0.25
N TYR A 960 17.19 -13.61 0.21
CA TYR A 960 16.85 -12.87 -1.01
C TYR A 960 16.91 -11.34 -0.81
N PRO A 961 18.03 -10.78 -0.26
CA PRO A 961 18.12 -9.36 0.09
C PRO A 961 17.98 -8.40 -1.10
N ASP A 962 18.24 -8.89 -2.31
CA ASP A 962 18.20 -8.08 -3.54
C ASP A 962 16.80 -8.08 -4.20
N ARG A 963 15.84 -8.83 -3.67
CA ARG A 963 14.47 -8.90 -4.19
C ARG A 963 13.55 -7.94 -3.45
N PHE A 964 12.75 -7.16 -4.19
CA PHE A 964 11.67 -6.34 -3.66
C PHE A 964 10.69 -7.21 -2.88
N ALA A 965 10.71 -7.12 -1.56
CA ALA A 965 9.94 -8.00 -0.70
C ALA A 965 8.58 -7.41 -0.33
N VAL A 966 7.53 -8.20 -0.58
CA VAL A 966 6.14 -7.90 -0.23
C VAL A 966 5.70 -8.84 0.90
N LEU A 967 5.57 -8.32 2.11
CA LEU A 967 5.04 -9.09 3.24
C LEU A 967 3.51 -9.15 3.17
N ASN A 968 2.94 -10.34 3.30
CA ASN A 968 1.52 -10.61 3.23
C ASN A 968 1.06 -11.20 4.56
N LEU A 969 0.17 -10.50 5.25
CA LEU A 969 -0.25 -10.77 6.63
C LEU A 969 -1.77 -10.64 6.76
N HIS A 970 -2.36 -11.35 7.72
CA HIS A 970 -3.77 -11.10 8.06
C HIS A 970 -3.87 -9.90 9.02
N GLU A 971 -3.35 -10.04 10.24
CA GLU A 971 -3.33 -8.96 11.25
C GLU A 971 -2.03 -8.15 11.11
N TYR A 972 -2.09 -6.90 10.59
CA TYR A 972 -0.93 -5.99 10.58
C TYR A 972 -1.30 -4.56 11.00
N LEU A 973 -1.80 -3.70 10.09
CA LEU A 973 -2.39 -2.41 10.49
C LEU A 973 -3.75 -2.63 11.15
N ASN A 974 -4.16 -1.70 11.99
CA ASN A 974 -5.48 -1.69 12.61
C ASN A 974 -6.44 -0.68 11.91
N GLY A 975 -7.73 -0.67 12.30
CA GLY A 975 -8.76 0.21 11.73
C GLY A 975 -8.56 1.73 11.89
N ASN A 976 -7.54 2.19 12.63
CA ASN A 976 -7.08 3.58 12.72
C ASN A 976 -5.79 3.88 11.93
N GLY A 977 -5.05 2.87 11.45
CA GLY A 977 -3.84 3.01 10.63
C GLY A 977 -2.52 2.81 11.37
N GLU A 978 -2.53 2.86 12.71
CA GLU A 978 -1.41 2.39 13.52
C GLU A 978 -1.22 0.88 13.33
N ARG A 979 -0.01 0.40 13.59
CA ARG A 979 0.24 -1.05 13.62
C ARG A 979 -0.45 -1.68 14.83
N SER A 980 -1.07 -2.84 14.63
CA SER A 980 -1.61 -3.67 15.71
C SER A 980 -0.49 -4.17 16.64
N ASN A 981 -0.83 -4.78 17.78
CA ASN A 981 0.18 -5.32 18.71
C ASN A 981 1.06 -6.42 18.08
N ILE A 982 0.55 -7.16 17.08
CA ILE A 982 1.35 -8.11 16.30
C ILE A 982 1.99 -7.44 15.08
N GLY A 983 1.36 -6.43 14.48
CA GLY A 983 1.92 -5.65 13.38
C GLY A 983 3.17 -4.87 13.80
N GLU A 984 3.12 -4.16 14.94
CA GLU A 984 4.29 -3.48 15.51
C GLU A 984 5.39 -4.48 15.88
N ARG A 985 5.00 -5.65 16.41
CA ARG A 985 5.97 -6.71 16.66
C ARG A 985 6.60 -7.23 15.36
N ILE A 986 5.85 -7.38 14.28
CA ILE A 986 6.40 -7.81 12.98
C ILE A 986 7.22 -6.68 12.35
N TYR A 987 6.89 -5.41 12.60
CA TYR A 987 7.72 -4.29 12.19
C TYR A 987 9.10 -4.36 12.84
N GLN A 988 9.14 -4.45 14.18
CA GLN A 988 10.38 -4.54 14.96
C GLN A 988 11.14 -5.86 14.76
N ASP A 989 10.45 -7.00 14.74
CA ASP A 989 11.08 -8.33 14.63
C ASP A 989 11.33 -8.76 13.15
N VAL A 990 10.81 -8.07 12.12
CA VAL A 990 10.88 -8.52 10.70
C VAL A 990 11.02 -7.40 9.66
N VAL A 991 10.31 -6.26 9.75
CA VAL A 991 10.43 -5.19 8.72
C VAL A 991 11.76 -4.45 8.86
N LEU A 992 12.08 -3.94 10.07
CA LEU A 992 13.34 -3.26 10.33
C LEU A 992 14.56 -4.16 10.04
N PRO A 993 14.64 -5.43 10.46
CA PRO A 993 15.81 -6.27 10.21
C PRO A 993 15.99 -6.77 8.76
N ASN A 994 15.13 -6.36 7.81
CA ASN A 994 15.20 -6.79 6.42
C ASN A 994 14.91 -5.61 5.48
N GLU A 995 15.99 -4.96 5.03
CA GLU A 995 16.04 -3.79 4.13
C GLU A 995 15.24 -3.97 2.83
N ASN A 996 15.13 -5.22 2.37
CA ASN A 996 14.47 -5.61 1.13
C ASN A 996 12.94 -5.52 1.20
N VAL A 997 12.34 -5.44 2.39
CA VAL A 997 10.91 -5.21 2.57
C VAL A 997 10.57 -3.78 2.17
N LYS A 998 9.87 -3.59 1.05
CA LYS A 998 9.39 -2.28 0.58
C LYS A 998 7.86 -2.15 0.66
N LEU A 999 7.14 -3.27 0.76
CA LEU A 999 5.67 -3.31 0.80
C LEU A 999 5.15 -4.32 1.84
N VAL A 1000 4.09 -3.98 2.56
CA VAL A 1000 3.36 -4.85 3.49
C VAL A 1000 1.87 -4.76 3.22
N LEU A 1001 1.20 -5.89 3.00
CA LEU A 1001 -0.23 -6.01 2.72
C LEU A 1001 -0.94 -6.70 3.88
N GLY A 1002 -1.97 -6.07 4.43
CA GLY A 1002 -2.75 -6.52 5.60
C GLY A 1002 -4.26 -6.57 5.36
N GLY A 1003 -4.93 -7.56 5.99
CA GLY A 1003 -6.38 -7.70 6.05
C GLY A 1003 -6.90 -7.55 7.48
N HIS A 1004 -7.87 -8.39 7.88
CA HIS A 1004 -8.40 -8.57 9.24
C HIS A 1004 -9.16 -7.38 9.84
N TYR A 1005 -8.47 -6.26 10.00
CA TYR A 1005 -9.06 -5.07 10.59
C TYR A 1005 -9.91 -4.36 9.56
N HIS A 1006 -11.16 -4.15 9.95
CA HIS A 1006 -12.18 -3.53 9.14
C HIS A 1006 -12.48 -2.12 9.67
N GLY A 1007 -13.07 -1.27 8.84
CA GLY A 1007 -13.30 0.14 9.15
C GLY A 1007 -13.73 1.00 7.96
N SER A 1008 -13.99 0.42 6.78
CA SER A 1008 -14.38 1.18 5.57
C SER A 1008 -15.66 2.00 5.74
N GLU A 1009 -16.52 1.66 6.71
CA GLU A 1009 -17.71 2.46 7.05
C GLU A 1009 -17.40 3.65 7.99
N VAL A 1010 -16.43 3.52 8.90
CA VAL A 1010 -15.94 4.65 9.73
C VAL A 1010 -15.21 5.69 8.86
N LEU A 1011 -14.57 5.20 7.79
CA LEU A 1011 -13.90 6.03 6.77
C LEU A 1011 -14.88 6.86 5.91
N LEU A 1012 -16.17 6.51 5.84
CA LEU A 1012 -17.19 7.29 5.11
C LEU A 1012 -17.56 8.64 5.77
N LYS A 1013 -17.05 8.95 6.97
CA LYS A 1013 -17.46 10.16 7.73
C LYS A 1013 -16.31 11.05 8.22
N ASN A 1014 -15.05 10.60 8.28
CA ASN A 1014 -13.95 11.32 8.98
C ASN A 1014 -12.51 10.97 8.51
N ALA A 1015 -12.23 10.71 7.23
CA ALA A 1015 -10.85 10.38 6.82
C ALA A 1015 -10.46 10.74 5.38
N SER A 1016 -9.32 11.44 5.23
CA SER A 1016 -8.66 11.78 3.95
C SER A 1016 -7.84 10.63 3.34
N GLN A 1017 -7.81 9.45 3.98
CA GLN A 1017 -7.07 8.26 3.53
C GLN A 1017 -7.98 7.02 3.63
N PRO A 1018 -8.63 6.61 2.52
CA PRO A 1018 -9.67 5.58 2.55
C PRO A 1018 -9.14 4.14 2.54
N ILE A 1019 -7.96 3.92 1.96
CA ILE A 1019 -7.12 2.76 2.31
C ILE A 1019 -6.02 3.28 3.21
N ARG A 1020 -5.74 2.55 4.30
CA ARG A 1020 -4.75 2.97 5.28
C ARG A 1020 -3.36 2.61 4.77
N VAL A 1021 -2.73 3.58 4.11
CA VAL A 1021 -1.32 3.57 3.75
C VAL A 1021 -0.52 4.18 4.90
N LEU A 1022 0.17 3.34 5.66
CA LEU A 1022 1.26 3.78 6.53
C LEU A 1022 2.57 3.66 5.72
N SER A 1023 2.97 4.75 5.07
CA SER A 1023 4.33 4.89 4.55
C SER A 1023 5.25 5.11 5.74
N THR A 1024 6.13 4.15 6.06
CA THR A 1024 7.20 4.37 7.04
C THR A 1024 8.51 4.47 6.30
N GLU A 1025 9.03 5.69 6.30
CA GLU A 1025 10.43 5.98 6.03
C GLU A 1025 11.32 5.21 7.02
N VAL A 1026 12.30 4.45 6.52
CA VAL A 1026 13.22 3.63 7.34
C VAL A 1026 14.66 3.94 6.98
N ASP A 1027 15.41 4.27 8.02
CA ASP A 1027 16.87 4.38 8.07
C ASP A 1027 17.43 3.04 8.58
N ASP A 1028 17.82 2.15 7.67
CA ASP A 1028 18.37 0.83 8.02
C ASP A 1028 19.84 0.87 8.44
N ASN A 1029 20.58 1.92 8.05
CA ASN A 1029 22.00 2.09 8.37
C ASN A 1029 22.25 2.95 9.62
N GLU A 1030 21.18 3.44 10.26
CA GLU A 1030 21.19 4.35 11.42
C GLU A 1030 22.00 5.65 11.13
N ASP A 1031 21.99 6.13 9.87
CA ASP A 1031 22.78 7.29 9.42
C ASP A 1031 22.14 8.67 9.65
N GLY A 1032 20.86 8.66 10.03
CA GLY A 1032 20.05 9.84 10.29
C GLY A 1032 18.98 10.12 9.23
N THR A 1033 19.01 9.48 8.06
CA THR A 1033 17.96 9.64 7.03
C THR A 1033 17.45 8.30 6.52
N PRO A 1034 16.14 8.22 6.26
CA PRO A 1034 15.56 7.15 5.46
C PRO A 1034 16.33 6.83 4.17
N ASN A 1035 16.67 5.55 4.02
CA ASN A 1035 17.26 4.98 2.81
C ASN A 1035 16.23 4.16 2.01
N ARG A 1036 15.09 3.83 2.62
CA ARG A 1036 13.90 3.26 1.97
C ARG A 1036 12.61 3.87 2.52
N VAL A 1037 11.54 3.75 1.76
CA VAL A 1037 10.18 3.83 2.27
C VAL A 1037 9.58 2.43 2.27
N VAL A 1038 8.86 2.08 3.34
CA VAL A 1038 8.08 0.85 3.46
C VAL A 1038 6.60 1.20 3.53
N HIS A 1039 5.88 0.97 2.44
CA HIS A 1039 4.44 1.18 2.42
C HIS A 1039 3.72 -0.01 3.06
N GLN A 1040 2.88 0.26 4.05
CA GLN A 1040 2.09 -0.74 4.74
C GLN A 1040 0.62 -0.43 4.50
N LEU A 1041 -0.14 -1.38 3.94
CA LEU A 1041 -1.49 -1.16 3.44
C LEU A 1041 -2.51 -2.04 4.17
N LEU A 1042 -3.72 -1.51 4.38
CA LEU A 1042 -4.89 -2.26 4.86
C LEU A 1042 -5.95 -2.36 3.74
N GLY A 1043 -6.16 -3.57 3.20
CA GLY A 1043 -6.96 -3.81 1.99
C GLY A 1043 -8.30 -4.51 2.25
N ASN A 1044 -8.82 -4.46 3.48
CA ASN A 1044 -10.08 -5.09 3.86
C ASN A 1044 -11.29 -4.19 3.51
N PHE A 1045 -12.18 -4.69 2.66
CA PHE A 1045 -13.43 -4.01 2.26
C PHE A 1045 -14.69 -4.51 2.97
N GLN A 1046 -14.60 -5.43 3.93
CA GLN A 1046 -15.73 -6.23 4.41
C GLN A 1046 -16.90 -5.44 5.03
N ASP A 1047 -16.69 -4.20 5.48
CA ASP A 1047 -17.77 -3.36 6.01
C ASP A 1047 -18.55 -2.63 4.92
N ALA A 1048 -18.02 -2.56 3.69
CA ALA A 1048 -18.80 -2.07 2.56
C ALA A 1048 -19.94 -3.05 2.22
N ASN A 1049 -20.99 -2.52 1.59
CA ASN A 1049 -22.24 -3.24 1.32
C ASN A 1049 -22.00 -4.62 0.66
N ARG A 1050 -22.83 -5.61 1.02
CA ARG A 1050 -22.64 -7.04 0.67
C ARG A 1050 -21.25 -7.62 1.04
N GLY A 1051 -20.61 -7.10 2.07
CA GLY A 1051 -19.34 -7.66 2.57
C GLY A 1051 -18.14 -7.28 1.70
N GLY A 1052 -18.13 -6.07 1.13
CA GLY A 1052 -17.10 -5.60 0.19
C GLY A 1052 -17.56 -5.40 -1.26
N ASP A 1053 -18.83 -5.64 -1.58
CA ASP A 1053 -19.51 -5.42 -2.87
C ASP A 1053 -18.82 -6.00 -4.14
N GLY A 1054 -17.79 -6.84 -3.97
CA GLY A 1054 -16.94 -7.40 -5.02
C GLY A 1054 -15.69 -6.57 -5.31
N TYR A 1055 -15.42 -5.50 -4.57
CA TYR A 1055 -14.22 -4.68 -4.75
C TYR A 1055 -12.94 -5.45 -4.40
N MET A 1056 -11.90 -5.20 -5.18
CA MET A 1056 -10.53 -5.67 -4.99
C MET A 1056 -9.56 -4.53 -5.35
N ASN A 1057 -8.32 -4.62 -4.85
CA ASN A 1057 -7.27 -3.67 -5.21
C ASN A 1057 -6.65 -4.09 -6.55
N VAL A 1058 -6.53 -3.15 -7.48
CA VAL A 1058 -5.76 -3.30 -8.73
C VAL A 1058 -4.57 -2.36 -8.61
N MET A 1059 -3.38 -2.94 -8.49
CA MET A 1059 -2.11 -2.23 -8.30
C MET A 1059 -1.42 -2.20 -9.66
N ASN A 1060 -1.40 -1.04 -10.31
CA ASN A 1060 -0.83 -0.84 -11.64
C ASN A 1060 0.58 -0.28 -11.47
N ILE A 1061 1.61 -0.97 -11.96
CA ILE A 1061 3.00 -0.57 -11.80
C ILE A 1061 3.40 0.32 -12.99
N ASP A 1062 3.78 1.56 -12.70
CA ASP A 1062 4.34 2.51 -13.66
C ASP A 1062 5.83 2.68 -13.35
N MET A 1063 6.64 1.78 -13.93
CA MET A 1063 8.09 1.77 -13.77
C MET A 1063 8.71 3.04 -14.40
N GLU A 1064 7.98 3.70 -15.32
CA GLU A 1064 8.42 4.94 -15.96
C GLU A 1064 8.49 6.15 -15.02
N ARG A 1065 7.86 6.06 -13.83
CA ARG A 1065 7.63 7.19 -12.92
C ARG A 1065 7.90 6.88 -11.45
N ASP A 1066 8.42 5.70 -11.14
CA ASP A 1066 8.63 5.23 -9.76
C ASP A 1066 7.34 5.19 -8.95
N LYS A 1067 6.28 4.62 -9.53
CA LYS A 1067 4.91 4.68 -8.98
C LYS A 1067 4.16 3.35 -9.09
N ILE A 1068 3.48 2.96 -8.00
CA ILE A 1068 2.34 2.05 -8.09
C ILE A 1068 1.05 2.84 -7.90
N TYR A 1069 0.20 2.83 -8.93
CA TYR A 1069 -1.15 3.40 -8.89
C TYR A 1069 -2.12 2.33 -8.40
N VAL A 1070 -2.61 2.46 -7.17
CA VAL A 1070 -3.56 1.52 -6.57
C VAL A 1070 -4.97 2.06 -6.67
N ASN A 1071 -5.79 1.35 -7.43
CA ASN A 1071 -7.20 1.65 -7.63
C ASN A 1071 -8.06 0.55 -7.00
N THR A 1072 -9.27 0.88 -6.57
CA THR A 1072 -10.29 -0.12 -6.23
C THR A 1072 -11.18 -0.41 -7.44
N TYR A 1073 -11.61 -1.66 -7.64
CA TYR A 1073 -12.57 -2.03 -8.69
C TYR A 1073 -13.48 -3.20 -8.29
N SER A 1074 -14.79 -3.07 -8.55
CA SER A 1074 -15.77 -4.17 -8.43
C SER A 1074 -16.27 -4.63 -9.81
N PRO A 1075 -15.96 -5.86 -10.24
CA PRO A 1075 -16.48 -6.41 -11.49
C PRO A 1075 -17.99 -6.66 -11.50
N THR A 1076 -18.64 -6.64 -10.33
CA THR A 1076 -20.10 -6.81 -10.22
C THR A 1076 -20.86 -5.49 -10.33
N LEU A 1077 -20.21 -4.36 -10.03
CA LEU A 1077 -20.76 -3.02 -10.22
C LEU A 1077 -20.29 -2.38 -11.55
N ASP A 1078 -19.19 -2.89 -12.13
CA ASP A 1078 -18.42 -2.27 -13.21
C ASP A 1078 -17.95 -0.85 -12.85
N ASP A 1079 -17.45 -0.75 -11.62
CA ASP A 1079 -17.22 0.49 -10.90
C ASP A 1079 -15.80 0.53 -10.32
N TYR A 1080 -15.10 1.62 -10.59
CA TYR A 1080 -13.82 1.97 -9.97
C TYR A 1080 -14.07 2.97 -8.84
N ASP A 1081 -13.07 3.20 -8.01
CA ASP A 1081 -13.04 4.33 -7.08
C ASP A 1081 -14.10 4.28 -5.95
N LEU A 1082 -14.36 3.09 -5.36
CA LEU A 1082 -14.92 2.97 -3.99
C LEU A 1082 -14.16 3.90 -3.03
N PHE A 1083 -12.85 3.95 -3.27
CA PHE A 1083 -11.88 4.81 -2.65
C PHE A 1083 -11.07 5.52 -3.75
N PRO A 1084 -10.83 6.84 -3.65
CA PRO A 1084 -9.90 7.57 -4.51
C PRO A 1084 -8.62 6.79 -4.82
N PRO A 1085 -8.18 6.75 -6.10
CA PRO A 1085 -6.95 6.09 -6.47
C PRO A 1085 -5.77 6.83 -5.86
N TYR A 1086 -4.89 6.09 -5.19
CA TYR A 1086 -3.71 6.63 -4.53
C TYR A 1086 -2.45 6.09 -5.18
N THR A 1087 -1.38 6.87 -5.08
CA THR A 1087 -0.08 6.55 -5.66
C THR A 1087 0.90 6.23 -4.53
N LEU A 1088 1.62 5.12 -4.66
CA LEU A 1088 2.79 4.83 -3.84
C LEU A 1088 4.02 5.22 -4.66
N GLU A 1089 4.82 6.16 -4.16
CA GLU A 1089 6.14 6.45 -4.71
C GLU A 1089 7.07 5.29 -4.34
N LEU A 1090 7.46 4.49 -5.33
CA LEU A 1090 8.26 3.28 -5.15
C LEU A 1090 9.36 3.28 -6.19
N ASP A 1091 10.61 3.21 -5.73
CA ASP A 1091 11.80 3.05 -6.57
C ASP A 1091 11.65 1.79 -7.44
N LEU A 1092 11.40 2.01 -8.73
CA LEU A 1092 11.00 1.01 -9.72
C LEU A 1092 11.76 1.20 -11.06
N GLU A 1093 12.76 2.11 -11.10
CA GLU A 1093 13.46 2.52 -12.31
C GLU A 1093 13.89 1.31 -13.16
N PRO A 1094 13.47 1.25 -14.44
CA PRO A 1094 13.97 0.20 -15.30
C PRO A 1094 15.24 0.58 -16.03
N MET A 1095 16.37 0.03 -15.58
CA MET A 1095 17.73 0.38 -16.03
C MET A 1095 18.51 -0.82 -16.63
N THR A 1096 19.01 -0.66 -17.86
CA THR A 1096 19.29 -1.76 -18.82
C THR A 1096 20.34 -2.80 -18.40
N LYS A 1097 20.00 -4.09 -18.52
CA LYS A 1097 20.85 -5.22 -18.12
C LYS A 1097 22.08 -5.41 -19.03
N ARG A 1098 23.28 -5.48 -18.45
CA ARG A 1098 24.58 -5.71 -19.10
C ARG A 1098 25.56 -6.48 -18.20
N VAL A 1099 26.09 -7.60 -18.70
CA VAL A 1099 27.33 -8.20 -18.14
C VAL A 1099 28.45 -8.10 -19.16
N SER A 1100 29.49 -7.32 -18.85
CA SER A 1100 30.73 -7.30 -19.61
C SER A 1100 31.87 -7.92 -18.82
N THR A 1101 32.41 -9.06 -19.27
CA THR A 1101 33.57 -9.71 -18.63
C THR A 1101 34.87 -9.36 -19.34
N ASN A 1102 35.89 -9.02 -18.57
CA ASN A 1102 37.28 -8.83 -19.00
C ASN A 1102 38.18 -9.99 -18.55
N TYR A 1103 38.03 -10.45 -17.31
CA TYR A 1103 38.91 -11.45 -16.70
C TYR A 1103 38.16 -12.25 -15.62
N LEU A 1104 38.56 -13.50 -15.41
CA LEU A 1104 38.19 -14.25 -14.20
C LEU A 1104 39.36 -15.14 -13.77
N ALA A 1105 39.55 -15.25 -12.45
CA ALA A 1105 40.50 -16.12 -11.79
C ALA A 1105 39.90 -16.87 -10.60
N ILE A 1106 40.43 -18.07 -10.33
CA ILE A 1106 40.32 -18.77 -9.05
C ILE A 1106 41.72 -18.76 -8.43
N ASN A 1107 41.91 -17.98 -7.37
CA ASN A 1107 43.15 -17.86 -6.60
C ASN A 1107 43.15 -18.83 -5.42
N ALA A 1108 44.22 -19.60 -5.23
CA ALA A 1108 44.43 -20.39 -4.03
C ALA A 1108 45.54 -19.77 -3.17
N TYR A 1109 45.16 -19.24 -2.02
CA TYR A 1109 46.08 -18.71 -1.01
C TYR A 1109 46.71 -19.86 -0.22
N VAL A 1110 47.93 -20.25 -0.58
CA VAL A 1110 48.64 -21.35 0.07
C VAL A 1110 49.53 -20.85 1.21
N ASP A 1111 49.61 -21.60 2.31
CA ASP A 1111 50.44 -21.31 3.49
C ASP A 1111 51.98 -21.36 3.23
N GLN A 1112 52.40 -21.30 1.96
CA GLN A 1112 53.80 -21.35 1.52
C GLN A 1112 54.47 -19.97 1.71
N LYS A 1113 54.76 -19.66 2.97
CA LYS A 1113 55.42 -18.41 3.41
C LYS A 1113 56.77 -18.19 2.71
N ILE A 1114 56.95 -16.99 2.18
CA ILE A 1114 58.19 -16.48 1.61
C ILE A 1114 59.04 -15.82 2.71
N ASP A 1115 58.51 -14.79 3.40
CA ASP A 1115 59.22 -14.09 4.50
C ASP A 1115 58.25 -13.33 5.45
N THR A 1116 58.78 -12.64 6.46
CA THR A 1116 58.02 -11.81 7.43
C THR A 1116 58.91 -10.72 8.07
N VAL A 1117 58.41 -9.48 8.16
CA VAL A 1117 59.11 -8.33 8.75
C VAL A 1117 58.21 -7.54 9.71
N SER A 1118 58.68 -7.37 10.94
CA SER A 1118 57.99 -6.69 12.06
C SER A 1118 58.70 -5.39 12.44
N LYS A 1119 58.05 -4.23 12.32
CA LYS A 1119 58.59 -2.94 12.78
C LYS A 1119 57.54 -1.81 12.84
N ARG A 1120 57.95 -0.66 13.37
CA ARG A 1120 57.30 0.63 13.10
C ARG A 1120 57.74 1.10 11.71
N PHE A 1121 56.77 1.35 10.83
CA PHE A 1121 56.99 1.93 9.51
C PHE A 1121 56.75 3.44 9.61
N THR A 1122 57.42 4.25 8.79
CA THR A 1122 56.82 5.56 8.44
C THR A 1122 55.74 5.34 7.39
N ASP A 1123 54.85 6.32 7.23
CA ASP A 1123 53.93 6.32 6.11
C ASP A 1123 54.66 6.11 4.75
N ASP A 1124 54.01 5.32 3.89
CA ASP A 1124 54.47 4.84 2.58
C ASP A 1124 55.91 4.24 2.55
N GLU A 1125 56.40 3.64 3.65
CA GLU A 1125 57.79 3.13 3.70
C GLU A 1125 57.99 1.83 2.90
N LEU A 1126 58.97 1.85 1.99
CA LEU A 1126 59.36 0.71 1.14
C LEU A 1126 59.92 -0.48 1.94
N LEU A 1127 59.41 -1.67 1.63
CA LEU A 1127 59.81 -2.98 2.14
C LEU A 1127 60.17 -3.91 0.97
N THR A 1128 61.24 -4.72 1.13
CA THR A 1128 61.73 -5.65 0.08
C THR A 1128 62.16 -6.99 0.68
N VAL A 1129 61.79 -8.11 0.05
CA VAL A 1129 62.19 -9.48 0.43
C VAL A 1129 62.55 -10.34 -0.81
N PRO A 1130 63.54 -11.27 -0.73
CA PRO A 1130 64.04 -11.99 -1.91
C PRO A 1130 63.43 -13.40 -2.08
N TRP A 1131 62.89 -13.71 -3.26
CA TRP A 1131 62.36 -15.02 -3.64
C TRP A 1131 63.28 -15.70 -4.68
N ASN A 1132 63.81 -16.88 -4.37
CA ASN A 1132 64.94 -17.49 -5.09
C ASN A 1132 64.64 -18.91 -5.57
N HIS A 1133 65.36 -19.34 -6.61
CA HIS A 1133 65.43 -20.70 -7.16
C HIS A 1133 64.15 -21.18 -7.85
N LEU A 1134 63.54 -20.30 -8.62
CA LEU A 1134 62.36 -20.56 -9.45
C LEU A 1134 62.71 -21.35 -10.72
N ASP A 1135 61.79 -22.20 -11.21
CA ASP A 1135 61.88 -22.82 -12.54
C ASP A 1135 61.79 -21.79 -13.67
N GLU A 1136 62.47 -22.04 -14.79
CA GLU A 1136 62.39 -21.24 -16.04
C GLU A 1136 61.09 -21.51 -16.83
N ASN A 1137 60.52 -20.48 -17.48
CA ASN A 1137 59.33 -20.54 -18.33
C ASN A 1137 58.05 -20.94 -17.58
N LYS A 1138 57.86 -20.38 -16.37
CA LYS A 1138 56.71 -20.61 -15.50
C LYS A 1138 56.21 -19.30 -14.88
N THR A 1139 54.89 -19.17 -14.75
CA THR A 1139 54.22 -18.10 -13.99
C THR A 1139 54.13 -18.45 -12.49
N TYR A 1140 54.30 -17.44 -11.64
CA TYR A 1140 54.25 -17.49 -10.19
C TYR A 1140 53.28 -16.42 -9.67
N TYR A 1141 52.65 -16.69 -8.53
CA TYR A 1141 51.73 -15.79 -7.85
C TYR A 1141 52.16 -15.58 -6.39
N TRP A 1142 51.91 -14.40 -5.83
CA TRP A 1142 52.29 -14.04 -4.45
C TRP A 1142 51.42 -12.90 -3.90
N TYR A 1143 51.39 -12.78 -2.57
CA TYR A 1143 50.62 -11.76 -1.84
C TYR A 1143 51.25 -11.42 -0.48
N THR A 1144 50.69 -10.40 0.19
CA THR A 1144 51.11 -9.94 1.52
C THR A 1144 49.94 -9.79 2.49
N MET A 1145 50.27 -9.69 3.79
CA MET A 1145 49.33 -9.44 4.90
C MET A 1145 50.00 -8.53 5.93
N ILE A 1146 49.32 -7.44 6.32
CA ILE A 1146 49.67 -6.53 7.43
C ILE A 1146 48.85 -6.92 8.67
N GLU A 1147 49.41 -6.77 9.88
CA GLU A 1147 48.72 -6.90 11.18
C GLU A 1147 49.23 -5.81 12.17
N ASN A 1148 48.36 -5.14 12.92
CA ASN A 1148 48.73 -4.11 13.92
C ASN A 1148 48.76 -4.65 15.38
N GLU A 1149 49.11 -3.81 16.37
CA GLU A 1149 49.17 -4.22 17.79
C GLU A 1149 47.79 -4.53 18.42
N GLU A 1150 46.69 -4.04 17.84
CA GLU A 1150 45.31 -4.33 18.30
C GLU A 1150 44.78 -5.67 17.71
N GLY A 1151 45.39 -6.14 16.61
CA GLY A 1151 45.09 -7.42 15.94
C GLY A 1151 44.31 -7.29 14.62
N GLU A 1152 44.09 -6.06 14.15
CA GLU A 1152 43.47 -5.72 12.87
C GLU A 1152 44.42 -6.08 11.71
N LYS A 1153 43.87 -6.43 10.54
CA LYS A 1153 44.64 -7.03 9.44
C LYS A 1153 44.21 -6.53 8.08
N ALA A 1154 45.18 -6.34 7.19
CA ALA A 1154 44.94 -5.92 5.81
C ALA A 1154 45.72 -6.82 4.83
N ARG A 1155 45.01 -7.51 3.93
CA ARG A 1155 45.58 -8.42 2.91
C ARG A 1155 45.77 -7.66 1.59
N SER A 1156 46.87 -7.89 0.88
CA SER A 1156 47.02 -7.34 -0.47
C SER A 1156 46.25 -8.13 -1.52
N THR A 1157 46.11 -7.55 -2.72
CA THR A 1157 45.75 -8.30 -3.92
C THR A 1157 46.82 -9.36 -4.27
N MET A 1158 46.41 -10.37 -5.04
CA MET A 1158 47.31 -11.41 -5.56
C MET A 1158 48.06 -10.85 -6.79
N TRP A 1159 49.39 -10.88 -6.75
CA TRP A 1159 50.26 -10.39 -7.83
C TRP A 1159 50.96 -11.55 -8.51
N SER A 1160 51.38 -11.36 -9.77
CA SER A 1160 51.98 -12.41 -10.59
C SER A 1160 53.18 -11.94 -11.41
N PHE A 1161 54.01 -12.90 -11.83
CA PHE A 1161 55.08 -12.70 -12.82
C PHE A 1161 55.46 -14.03 -13.49
N SER A 1162 56.21 -13.97 -14.59
CA SER A 1162 56.68 -15.15 -15.34
C SER A 1162 58.19 -15.11 -15.62
N THR A 1163 58.85 -16.24 -15.37
CA THR A 1163 60.29 -16.41 -15.65
C THR A 1163 60.53 -16.74 -17.13
N GLY A 1164 61.57 -16.19 -17.75
CA GLY A 1164 61.99 -16.54 -19.12
C GLY A 1164 61.04 -16.12 -20.26
N LYS A 1165 61.41 -16.50 -21.49
CA LYS A 1165 60.74 -16.06 -22.73
C LYS A 1165 59.72 -17.06 -23.24
N GLN A 1166 58.46 -16.65 -23.29
CA GLN A 1166 57.48 -17.23 -24.21
C GLN A 1166 57.90 -16.92 -25.67
N GLU A 1167 57.67 -17.87 -26.59
CA GLU A 1167 57.73 -17.60 -28.03
C GLU A 1167 56.36 -17.03 -28.47
N GLU A 1168 56.34 -15.82 -29.03
CA GLU A 1168 55.11 -15.21 -29.58
C GLU A 1168 54.51 -16.12 -30.67
N ILE A 1169 53.27 -16.60 -30.44
CA ILE A 1169 52.51 -17.36 -31.44
C ILE A 1169 51.57 -16.39 -32.15
N VAL A 1170 51.99 -15.94 -33.34
CA VAL A 1170 51.15 -15.12 -34.23
C VAL A 1170 49.92 -15.93 -34.67
N SER A 1171 48.71 -15.43 -34.41
CA SER A 1171 47.43 -16.01 -34.80
C SER A 1171 46.90 -15.41 -36.12
N ILE A 1172 45.63 -15.66 -36.47
CA ILE A 1172 44.95 -14.88 -37.53
C ILE A 1172 44.30 -13.61 -36.98
N GLY A 1173 43.93 -13.58 -35.69
CA GLY A 1173 43.28 -12.46 -35.01
C GLY A 1173 44.19 -11.25 -34.96
N ASP A 1174 45.38 -11.38 -34.40
CA ASP A 1174 46.38 -10.31 -34.28
C ASP A 1174 46.78 -9.75 -35.64
N VAL A 1175 46.91 -10.60 -36.68
CA VAL A 1175 47.18 -10.11 -38.06
C VAL A 1175 45.96 -9.43 -38.71
N ARG A 1176 44.75 -9.67 -38.21
CA ARG A 1176 43.53 -8.95 -38.58
C ARG A 1176 43.44 -7.61 -37.86
N ILE A 1177 43.69 -7.58 -36.54
CA ILE A 1177 43.78 -6.37 -35.72
C ILE A 1177 44.82 -5.42 -36.31
N LEU A 1178 46.07 -5.87 -36.48
CA LEU A 1178 47.18 -5.13 -37.09
C LEU A 1178 46.86 -4.64 -38.52
N LEU A 1179 46.07 -5.39 -39.30
CA LEU A 1179 45.64 -4.95 -40.62
C LEU A 1179 44.61 -3.82 -40.52
N ASP A 1180 43.66 -3.90 -39.60
CA ASP A 1180 42.59 -2.92 -39.42
C ASP A 1180 43.11 -1.64 -38.72
N GLU A 1181 44.07 -1.73 -37.80
CA GLU A 1181 44.90 -0.61 -37.32
C GLU A 1181 45.54 0.14 -38.50
N PHE A 1182 46.30 -0.57 -39.35
CA PHE A 1182 46.92 0.05 -40.53
C PHE A 1182 45.89 0.59 -41.53
N ILE A 1183 44.63 0.16 -41.51
CA ILE A 1183 43.55 0.75 -42.31
C ILE A 1183 43.04 2.06 -41.67
N ALA A 1184 42.87 2.11 -40.35
CA ALA A 1184 42.50 3.31 -39.61
C ALA A 1184 43.54 4.42 -39.77
N ASP A 1185 44.82 4.06 -39.67
CA ASP A 1185 45.99 4.93 -39.85
C ASP A 1185 46.20 5.42 -41.30
N ASP A 1186 45.32 5.04 -42.24
CA ASP A 1186 45.43 5.30 -43.69
C ASP A 1186 46.78 4.80 -44.27
N LYS A 1187 47.41 3.83 -43.60
CA LYS A 1187 48.66 3.15 -44.01
C LYS A 1187 48.39 2.01 -44.98
N VAL A 1188 47.21 1.37 -44.95
CA VAL A 1188 46.74 0.33 -45.90
C VAL A 1188 45.41 0.77 -46.52
N ARG A 1189 45.42 1.09 -47.81
CA ARG A 1189 44.33 1.83 -48.49
C ARG A 1189 43.54 0.96 -49.45
N LYS A 1190 42.28 1.33 -49.71
CA LYS A 1190 41.45 0.71 -50.76
C LYS A 1190 42.12 0.88 -52.14
N PRO A 1191 42.17 -0.16 -53.00
CA PRO A 1191 41.48 -1.44 -52.90
C PRO A 1191 42.33 -2.57 -52.29
N LEU A 1192 43.48 -2.29 -51.67
CA LEU A 1192 44.35 -3.33 -51.11
C LEU A 1192 43.76 -3.91 -49.81
N SER A 1193 43.33 -3.06 -48.88
CA SER A 1193 42.67 -3.48 -47.62
C SER A 1193 41.58 -4.55 -47.83
N ASN A 1194 40.59 -4.25 -48.69
CA ASN A 1194 39.52 -5.18 -49.08
C ASN A 1194 40.02 -6.51 -49.69
N GLN A 1195 41.23 -6.57 -50.27
CA GLN A 1195 41.82 -7.81 -50.76
C GLN A 1195 42.53 -8.59 -49.64
N LEU A 1196 43.21 -7.89 -48.73
CA LEU A 1196 43.97 -8.47 -47.62
C LEU A 1196 43.04 -9.09 -46.56
N ALA A 1197 42.03 -8.36 -46.10
CA ALA A 1197 41.03 -8.87 -45.15
C ALA A 1197 40.27 -10.08 -45.74
N ASN A 1198 39.95 -10.05 -47.04
CA ASN A 1198 39.35 -11.18 -47.74
C ASN A 1198 40.32 -12.36 -47.99
N THR A 1199 41.64 -12.16 -47.91
CA THR A 1199 42.59 -13.30 -47.85
C THR A 1199 42.70 -13.90 -46.45
N LEU A 1200 42.69 -13.10 -45.38
CA LEU A 1200 42.62 -13.59 -43.99
C LEU A 1200 41.35 -14.41 -43.77
N LYS A 1201 40.17 -13.82 -44.02
CA LYS A 1201 38.86 -14.49 -43.85
C LYS A 1201 38.69 -15.78 -44.67
N GLN A 1202 39.43 -15.92 -45.78
CA GLN A 1202 39.45 -17.16 -46.57
C GLN A 1202 40.50 -18.17 -46.09
N ALA A 1203 41.59 -17.74 -45.44
CA ALA A 1203 42.52 -18.62 -44.76
C ALA A 1203 41.86 -19.22 -43.50
N GLU A 1204 41.28 -18.36 -42.67
CA GLU A 1204 40.47 -18.64 -41.48
C GLU A 1204 39.36 -19.66 -41.77
N HIS A 1205 38.47 -19.37 -42.74
CA HIS A 1205 37.40 -20.28 -43.18
C HIS A 1205 37.89 -21.65 -43.68
N HIS A 1206 39.17 -21.77 -44.04
CA HIS A 1206 39.81 -23.02 -44.41
C HIS A 1206 40.62 -23.67 -43.27
N LYS A 1207 41.05 -22.93 -42.24
CA LYS A 1207 41.55 -23.49 -40.97
C LYS A 1207 40.40 -24.13 -40.19
N GLN A 1208 39.28 -23.42 -40.02
CA GLN A 1208 38.03 -23.90 -39.40
C GLN A 1208 37.43 -25.16 -40.05
N LYS A 1209 37.81 -25.48 -41.30
CA LYS A 1209 37.35 -26.67 -42.04
C LYS A 1209 38.43 -27.75 -42.19
N GLU A 1210 39.46 -27.72 -41.34
CA GLU A 1210 40.65 -28.60 -41.37
C GLU A 1210 41.42 -28.62 -42.70
N HIS A 1211 41.09 -27.73 -43.64
CA HIS A 1211 41.64 -27.68 -44.99
C HIS A 1211 42.99 -26.94 -45.00
N LYS A 1212 43.92 -27.33 -44.11
CA LYS A 1212 45.19 -26.64 -43.82
C LYS A 1212 45.96 -26.19 -45.07
N LYS A 1213 46.11 -27.05 -46.07
CA LYS A 1213 46.81 -26.75 -47.35
C LYS A 1213 46.12 -25.69 -48.21
N GLN A 1214 44.80 -25.53 -48.06
CA GLN A 1214 44.05 -24.46 -48.71
C GLN A 1214 44.08 -23.19 -47.86
N ALA A 1215 44.11 -23.30 -46.52
CA ALA A 1215 44.29 -22.17 -45.60
C ALA A 1215 45.64 -21.46 -45.81
N ILE A 1216 46.75 -22.21 -45.74
CA ILE A 1216 48.13 -21.74 -46.05
C ILE A 1216 48.20 -21.08 -47.43
N LYS A 1217 47.49 -21.63 -48.42
CA LYS A 1217 47.42 -21.06 -49.77
C LYS A 1217 46.70 -19.70 -49.83
N PHE A 1218 45.81 -19.39 -48.90
CA PHE A 1218 45.23 -18.05 -48.78
C PHE A 1218 46.14 -17.07 -48.03
N LEU A 1219 46.95 -17.54 -47.07
CA LEU A 1219 48.03 -16.75 -46.47
C LEU A 1219 49.14 -16.43 -47.49
N GLN A 1220 49.59 -17.42 -48.28
CA GLN A 1220 50.51 -17.16 -49.40
C GLN A 1220 49.89 -16.18 -50.41
N LYS A 1221 48.57 -16.27 -50.67
CA LYS A 1221 47.86 -15.30 -51.51
C LYS A 1221 47.79 -13.90 -50.88
N PHE A 1222 47.84 -13.77 -49.55
CA PHE A 1222 48.00 -12.49 -48.86
C PHE A 1222 49.38 -11.89 -49.19
N LEU A 1223 50.47 -12.63 -48.95
CA LEU A 1223 51.84 -12.22 -49.31
C LEU A 1223 51.96 -11.83 -50.79
N ASP A 1224 51.50 -12.71 -51.71
CA ASP A 1224 51.44 -12.47 -53.15
C ASP A 1224 50.61 -11.23 -53.52
N THR A 1225 49.72 -10.77 -52.64
CA THR A 1225 48.87 -9.58 -52.85
C THR A 1225 49.51 -8.31 -52.31
N VAL A 1226 50.15 -8.39 -51.15
CA VAL A 1226 50.99 -7.33 -50.60
C VAL A 1226 52.14 -7.00 -51.56
N ASP A 1227 52.78 -7.99 -52.20
CA ASP A 1227 53.93 -7.77 -53.10
C ASP A 1227 53.59 -7.33 -54.53
N LYS A 1228 52.31 -7.18 -54.89
CA LYS A 1228 51.94 -6.70 -56.24
C LYS A 1228 52.49 -5.29 -56.46
N GLN A 1229 53.29 -5.11 -57.52
CA GLN A 1229 53.86 -3.81 -57.91
C GLN A 1229 52.79 -2.70 -58.07
N GLN A 1230 51.57 -3.07 -58.47
CA GLN A 1230 50.44 -2.13 -58.61
C GLN A 1230 49.80 -1.73 -57.28
N MET A 1231 50.03 -2.51 -56.21
CA MET A 1231 49.49 -2.32 -54.86
C MET A 1231 50.46 -1.59 -53.92
N GLN A 1232 51.76 -1.48 -54.25
CA GLN A 1232 52.77 -0.77 -53.43
C GLN A 1232 52.44 0.72 -53.18
N LYS A 1233 51.50 1.30 -53.93
CA LYS A 1233 50.99 2.67 -53.75
C LYS A 1233 49.79 2.77 -52.78
N HIS A 1234 49.36 1.64 -52.24
CA HIS A 1234 48.22 1.47 -51.32
C HIS A 1234 48.65 0.88 -49.98
N ILE A 1235 49.96 0.78 -49.71
CA ILE A 1235 50.52 0.32 -48.43
C ILE A 1235 51.77 1.14 -48.07
N ALA A 1236 51.92 1.55 -46.82
CA ALA A 1236 53.14 2.14 -46.29
C ALA A 1236 54.25 1.07 -46.15
N PRO A 1237 55.55 1.41 -46.30
CA PRO A 1237 56.62 0.42 -46.19
C PRO A 1237 56.64 -0.32 -44.85
N GLU A 1238 56.43 0.39 -43.74
CA GLU A 1238 56.32 -0.18 -42.38
C GLU A 1238 55.16 -1.20 -42.25
N ALA A 1239 53.96 -0.82 -42.69
CA ALA A 1239 52.79 -1.69 -42.68
C ALA A 1239 52.95 -2.90 -43.61
N LYS A 1240 53.67 -2.72 -44.73
CA LYS A 1240 54.03 -3.83 -45.61
C LYS A 1240 54.95 -4.82 -44.90
N ASP A 1241 56.08 -4.35 -44.39
CA ASP A 1241 57.14 -5.23 -43.91
C ASP A 1241 56.65 -6.00 -42.65
N THR A 1242 55.90 -5.35 -41.76
CA THR A 1242 55.29 -5.97 -40.57
C THR A 1242 54.24 -7.03 -40.95
N LEU A 1243 53.25 -6.69 -41.80
CA LEU A 1243 52.23 -7.66 -42.25
C LEU A 1243 52.84 -8.83 -43.05
N GLN A 1244 53.97 -8.62 -43.75
CA GLN A 1244 54.66 -9.72 -44.43
C GLN A 1244 55.42 -10.63 -43.47
N GLN A 1245 56.06 -10.08 -42.43
CA GLN A 1245 56.73 -10.86 -41.39
C GLN A 1245 55.72 -11.78 -40.68
N GLN A 1246 54.66 -11.19 -40.12
CA GLN A 1246 53.66 -11.88 -39.30
C GLN A 1246 52.93 -13.00 -40.08
N ILE A 1247 52.47 -12.72 -41.32
CA ILE A 1247 51.88 -13.75 -42.19
C ILE A 1247 52.91 -14.85 -42.52
N GLN A 1248 54.20 -14.52 -42.69
CA GLN A 1248 55.22 -15.50 -43.02
C GLN A 1248 55.57 -16.40 -41.82
N GLU A 1249 55.54 -15.86 -40.59
CA GLU A 1249 55.67 -16.60 -39.34
C GLU A 1249 54.51 -17.57 -39.15
N LEU A 1250 53.27 -17.09 -39.28
CA LEU A 1250 52.03 -17.89 -39.30
C LEU A 1250 52.06 -19.01 -40.37
N VAL A 1251 52.55 -18.73 -41.59
CA VAL A 1251 52.75 -19.76 -42.63
C VAL A 1251 53.80 -20.79 -42.22
N ASN A 1252 54.94 -20.35 -41.65
CA ASN A 1252 56.01 -21.24 -41.21
C ASN A 1252 55.56 -22.15 -40.05
N GLU A 1253 54.70 -21.66 -39.17
CA GLU A 1253 54.08 -22.40 -38.07
C GLU A 1253 53.11 -23.46 -38.62
N TRP A 1254 52.20 -23.06 -39.53
CA TRP A 1254 51.22 -23.97 -40.13
C TRP A 1254 51.84 -25.02 -41.08
N GLU A 1255 53.06 -24.82 -41.59
CA GLU A 1255 53.82 -25.84 -42.33
C GLU A 1255 54.63 -26.81 -41.43
N LYS A 1256 54.80 -26.53 -40.13
CA LYS A 1256 55.52 -27.43 -39.18
C LYS A 1256 54.63 -28.56 -38.65
N GLY A 1257 53.37 -28.26 -38.31
CA GLY A 1257 52.34 -29.24 -37.90
C GLY A 1257 51.38 -29.63 -39.02
#